data_AF-A0A6I8VKE1-F1
#
_entry.id   AF-A0A6I8VKE1-F1
#
_cell.length_a   1.000
_cell.length_b   1.000
_cell.length_c   1.000
_cell.angle_alpha   90.00
_cell.angle_beta   90.00
_cell.angle_gamma   90.00
#
_symmetry.space_group_name_H-M   'P 1'
#
loop_
_entity.id
_entity.type
_entity.pdbx_description
1 polymer ?
#
loop_
_entity_poly.entity_id
_entity_poly.type
_entity_poly.pdbx_seq_one_letter_code
_entity_poly.pdbx_strand_id
1 'polypeptide(L)'
;MNPPIVLCEIADEIPIESVSEPSQFTYAIKGWELMHFFGPEHAKILLECIKKCEVERPRKLVFKAIKKDAKWILVLLQQATRSQPRPLDMEMAAILLPIVFKNFCLETSLDFAVAEQEKLYQRPLKTYVSTKLYDALYDRHQKAREGKDKPLELPDCFQSTLRKYQERSVCWMLSREQESNEFTGNYSVLHAVDGHTRVLKHDYCLQFYPFQEKLPKIILPPGGILADEMGLGKTVEFLAMLLLNPRVKGTFNNKYWLELLESVDDYVPLKKPRLQEELFCICTKKKGIQIKCRRCKLWQHEECMNSSDERDANDPPYVCPSCWSELGNMENTQLVESGATIIVSPNAIKMQWFNEMQKHISPALKVLLYPGLHSGSWYSPLELAKYDVVLTDFLILRNEIHHTADHKSDRQMRHQQRYMRPSCPLLMVNWWRVCLDEAQMVESTTSNAAEMVRMLPAVNRWAVTGTIDDLPPLLQFVGFNEACQPPAAWQTVDKSFQLNHNPKPLLDLLEHSLWRTCMSKVKHELGIPPQTEVVHRLELSNVESLYYREEHNKCHEQFLQEVAKNTHHNEDNSSRLAAISPQLLRIILKPFLRIRKTCSVPVVNNNSLHTLSFLDPQDLLNHLISNNENECKKQLRSWASAYNGSAAIYFIRKHYHQAIRQYKLLLKLAADYNKDNISVDSVLQIHALYNILQASALAAPQDRISEIEETTYKSQMQKFGWKYLEETSKVLQSALSAYQLKISEMHTLEDQFRGSIVQFLATVVNLKHSLHDVMLSKVQYVVVDKLEHVHSIAGIIYVIEMWHQRLEDLKINLFSEFEYLQDIIGRAVGAVKAGEALTAEITSFITNVSDCHLAEILQNEGKKKPKKPRTCRLCKIRETLHKFECLVFDKENDMTEGLEKPSVEISVLKIIFTFVRSKSEFSDYLGECKIKLDLLSCLQGLAKSMAKYWIEVEYMVKSFDELEMCKMRILLTDDPKEQSNFRILRGQVDEQLRTNLIKLEIAQRNFTRLNGRLKYLKHLKEDNSARNCPICQTDEDSRYVMMVCGHFICQDCLDEMKRKKNTECSTKCPICRQDSPELYHSVRPGVAKTMVGSFSTKITCIVQLILKITADDNQAKILIFSQWQAILEQISIALRLNRIVFRKCSNMDLDEFKSTEMNVTCLLMALSRGSKGLNLIEATHVFLVEPILNPGDERQAIGRIHRFGQTKATTVHRFIVNGTIEENILSLISSADDSKTLGTHWDLENLTLDSLKKLFILKE
;
A
#
# COMPACT_ATOMS: atom_id res chain seq x y z
N MET A 1 29.60 -18.22 -31.77
CA MET A 1 28.61 -19.30 -31.68
C MET A 1 29.38 -20.61 -31.62
N ASN A 2 29.12 -21.48 -30.63
CA ASN A 2 29.80 -22.77 -30.52
C ASN A 2 29.36 -23.70 -31.67
N PRO A 3 30.26 -24.56 -32.22
CA PRO A 3 29.89 -25.53 -33.25
C PRO A 3 28.85 -26.53 -32.71
N PRO A 4 27.91 -27.00 -33.56
CA PRO A 4 26.91 -27.99 -33.15
C PRO A 4 27.59 -29.30 -32.74
N ILE A 5 27.12 -29.91 -31.65
CA ILE A 5 27.67 -31.16 -31.12
C ILE A 5 27.01 -32.34 -31.85
N VAL A 6 27.81 -33.14 -32.54
CA VAL A 6 27.38 -34.39 -33.17
C VAL A 6 27.33 -35.48 -32.10
N LEU A 7 26.17 -36.10 -31.93
CA LEU A 7 25.94 -37.14 -30.92
C LEU A 7 26.23 -38.54 -31.47
N CYS A 8 25.83 -38.83 -32.71
CA CYS A 8 26.10 -40.10 -33.40
C CYS A 8 25.82 -39.98 -34.90
N GLU A 9 26.57 -40.74 -35.70
CA GLU A 9 26.34 -40.97 -37.13
C GLU A 9 25.25 -42.04 -37.32
N ILE A 10 24.27 -41.81 -38.21
CA ILE A 10 23.06 -42.65 -38.32
C ILE A 10 22.89 -43.31 -39.69
N ALA A 11 23.14 -42.58 -40.79
CA ALA A 11 22.88 -43.08 -42.13
C ALA A 11 23.81 -42.47 -43.19
N ASP A 12 24.09 -43.20 -44.25
CA ASP A 12 24.85 -42.75 -45.43
C ASP A 12 23.90 -42.33 -46.57
N GLU A 13 24.29 -41.33 -47.38
CA GLU A 13 23.48 -40.89 -48.52
C GLU A 13 23.49 -41.92 -49.67
N ILE A 14 22.30 -42.22 -50.19
CA ILE A 14 22.08 -43.07 -51.37
C ILE A 14 21.24 -42.34 -52.45
N PRO A 15 21.37 -42.69 -53.74
CA PRO A 15 20.53 -42.16 -54.80
C PRO A 15 19.03 -42.47 -54.56
N ILE A 16 18.14 -41.49 -54.79
CA ILE A 16 16.69 -41.64 -54.52
C ILE A 16 16.06 -42.80 -55.30
N GLU A 17 16.60 -43.12 -56.48
CA GLU A 17 16.15 -44.22 -57.35
C GLU A 17 16.42 -45.62 -56.77
N SER A 18 17.19 -45.72 -55.67
CA SER A 18 17.62 -47.01 -55.08
C SER A 18 16.86 -47.43 -53.81
N VAL A 19 15.89 -46.63 -53.34
CA VAL A 19 15.14 -46.90 -52.08
C VAL A 19 14.19 -48.10 -52.27
N SER A 20 14.65 -49.29 -51.89
CA SER A 20 13.90 -50.55 -52.03
C SER A 20 13.96 -51.45 -50.80
N GLU A 21 14.92 -51.23 -49.90
CA GLU A 21 15.13 -52.05 -48.71
C GLU A 21 14.56 -51.40 -47.42
N PRO A 22 14.19 -52.19 -46.38
CA PRO A 22 13.63 -51.67 -45.13
C PRO A 22 14.56 -50.73 -44.34
N SER A 23 15.87 -50.78 -44.60
CA SER A 23 16.91 -49.92 -44.01
C SER A 23 17.06 -48.57 -44.72
N GLN A 24 16.38 -48.36 -45.85
CA GLN A 24 16.50 -47.19 -46.70
C GLN A 24 15.28 -46.28 -46.60
N PHE A 25 15.49 -44.96 -46.58
CA PHE A 25 14.41 -43.98 -46.41
C PHE A 25 14.74 -42.62 -47.03
N THR A 26 13.73 -41.77 -47.18
CA THR A 26 13.90 -40.39 -47.64
C THR A 26 13.76 -39.40 -46.48
N TYR A 27 14.63 -38.40 -46.43
CA TYR A 27 14.57 -37.31 -45.45
C TYR A 27 15.20 -36.04 -46.05
N ALA A 28 14.51 -34.90 -45.94
CA ALA A 28 14.96 -33.61 -46.48
C ALA A 28 15.40 -33.66 -47.96
N ILE A 29 14.63 -34.37 -48.81
CA ILE A 29 14.82 -34.47 -50.29
C ILE A 29 16.04 -35.33 -50.70
N LYS A 30 16.61 -36.15 -49.81
CA LYS A 30 17.69 -37.10 -50.09
C LYS A 30 17.32 -38.52 -49.69
N GLY A 31 17.91 -39.53 -50.34
CA GLY A 31 17.83 -40.94 -49.93
C GLY A 31 18.94 -41.27 -48.92
N TRP A 32 18.62 -42.10 -47.92
CA TRP A 32 19.51 -42.47 -46.83
C TRP A 32 19.43 -43.97 -46.55
N GLU A 33 20.56 -44.59 -46.23
CA GLU A 33 20.64 -45.99 -45.75
C GLU A 33 21.17 -46.03 -44.32
N LEU A 34 20.43 -46.65 -43.40
CA LEU A 34 20.85 -46.78 -41.99
C LEU A 34 22.14 -47.59 -41.86
N MET A 35 23.04 -47.12 -40.99
CA MET A 35 24.28 -47.81 -40.70
C MET A 35 24.04 -49.18 -40.03
N HIS A 36 24.80 -50.20 -40.46
CA HIS A 36 24.59 -51.60 -40.07
C HIS A 36 24.74 -51.93 -38.57
N PHE A 37 25.32 -51.03 -37.76
CA PHE A 37 25.48 -51.25 -36.31
C PHE A 37 24.20 -50.99 -35.50
N PHE A 38 23.14 -50.45 -36.10
CA PHE A 38 21.81 -50.41 -35.50
C PHE A 38 21.01 -51.65 -35.94
N GLY A 39 20.90 -52.67 -35.08
CA GLY A 39 20.14 -53.89 -35.39
C GLY A 39 18.69 -53.63 -35.87
N PRO A 40 18.02 -54.63 -36.47
CA PRO A 40 16.76 -54.44 -37.21
C PRO A 40 15.61 -53.86 -36.37
N GLU A 41 15.54 -54.17 -35.06
CA GLU A 41 14.52 -53.60 -34.17
C GLU A 41 14.77 -52.11 -33.89
N HIS A 42 16.02 -51.71 -33.66
CA HIS A 42 16.39 -50.30 -33.46
C HIS A 42 16.25 -49.47 -34.73
N ALA A 43 16.53 -50.07 -35.90
CA ALA A 43 16.36 -49.43 -37.20
C ALA A 43 14.91 -48.96 -37.42
N LYS A 44 13.92 -49.79 -37.09
CA LYS A 44 12.50 -49.42 -37.21
C LYS A 44 12.13 -48.22 -36.32
N ILE A 45 12.58 -48.23 -35.06
CA ILE A 45 12.31 -47.15 -34.09
C ILE A 45 12.98 -45.84 -34.53
N LEU A 46 14.21 -45.90 -35.05
CA LEU A 46 14.93 -44.74 -35.58
C LEU A 46 14.21 -44.12 -36.78
N LEU A 47 13.69 -44.93 -37.71
CA LEU A 47 12.92 -44.45 -38.85
C LEU A 47 11.63 -43.73 -38.43
N GLU A 48 10.91 -44.26 -37.44
CA GLU A 48 9.73 -43.61 -36.86
C GLU A 48 10.09 -42.28 -36.19
N CYS A 49 11.19 -42.24 -35.44
CA CYS A 49 11.69 -41.02 -34.81
C CYS A 49 12.11 -39.95 -35.82
N ILE A 50 12.78 -40.34 -36.92
CA ILE A 50 13.21 -39.41 -37.98
C ILE A 50 11.99 -38.78 -38.67
N LYS A 51 10.97 -39.58 -39.00
CA LYS A 51 9.70 -39.07 -39.56
C LYS A 51 8.97 -38.14 -38.60
N LYS A 52 8.89 -38.50 -37.32
CA LYS A 52 8.26 -37.65 -36.28
C LYS A 52 9.00 -36.31 -36.12
N CYS A 53 10.33 -36.32 -36.16
CA CYS A 53 11.15 -35.11 -36.12
C CYS A 53 10.94 -34.19 -37.34
N GLU A 54 10.67 -34.73 -38.52
CA GLU A 54 10.41 -33.95 -39.73
C GLU A 54 9.10 -33.13 -39.62
N VAL A 55 8.08 -33.73 -39.02
CA VAL A 55 6.75 -33.11 -38.83
C VAL A 55 6.77 -32.12 -37.66
N GLU A 56 7.26 -32.54 -36.49
CA GLU A 56 7.07 -31.79 -35.24
C GLU A 56 8.24 -30.84 -34.89
N ARG A 57 9.37 -30.96 -35.60
CA ARG A 57 10.56 -30.09 -35.53
C ARG A 57 11.02 -29.82 -34.09
N PRO A 58 11.64 -30.79 -33.39
CA PRO A 58 12.24 -30.60 -32.06
C PRO A 58 13.27 -29.46 -32.03
N ARG A 59 13.44 -28.84 -30.85
CA ARG A 59 14.30 -27.66 -30.68
C ARG A 59 15.69 -27.99 -30.16
N LYS A 60 15.87 -29.15 -29.52
CA LYS A 60 17.15 -29.55 -28.93
C LYS A 60 17.85 -30.66 -29.70
N LEU A 61 17.18 -31.76 -30.01
CA LEU A 61 17.74 -32.91 -30.73
C LEU A 61 17.23 -32.89 -32.17
N VAL A 62 18.12 -32.79 -33.15
CA VAL A 62 17.74 -32.63 -34.57
C VAL A 62 18.57 -33.55 -35.46
N PHE A 63 17.94 -34.12 -36.49
CA PHE A 63 18.66 -34.85 -37.55
C PHE A 63 19.11 -33.88 -38.65
N LYS A 64 20.38 -33.94 -39.05
CA LYS A 64 20.91 -33.10 -40.13
C LYS A 64 21.96 -33.83 -40.95
N ALA A 65 21.93 -33.56 -42.25
CA ALA A 65 22.98 -33.97 -43.17
C ALA A 65 24.23 -33.11 -42.98
N ILE A 66 25.38 -33.74 -42.74
CA ILE A 66 26.69 -33.09 -42.68
C ILE A 66 27.62 -33.77 -43.69
N LYS A 67 28.48 -32.98 -44.35
CA LYS A 67 29.47 -33.49 -45.30
C LYS A 67 30.79 -33.76 -44.58
N LYS A 68 31.27 -35.01 -44.63
CA LYS A 68 32.52 -35.48 -44.01
C LYS A 68 33.27 -36.32 -45.05
N ASP A 69 34.54 -36.00 -45.30
CA ASP A 69 35.42 -36.74 -46.25
C ASP A 69 34.78 -37.03 -47.62
N ALA A 70 34.19 -36.00 -48.23
CA ALA A 70 33.48 -36.03 -49.52
C ALA A 70 32.18 -36.86 -49.58
N LYS A 71 31.73 -37.50 -48.50
CA LYS A 71 30.43 -38.18 -48.37
C LYS A 71 29.47 -37.40 -47.48
N TRP A 72 28.16 -37.56 -47.70
CA TRP A 72 27.13 -37.01 -46.82
C TRP A 72 26.65 -38.08 -45.84
N ILE A 73 26.60 -37.69 -44.57
CA ILE A 73 26.15 -38.57 -43.47
C ILE A 73 25.02 -37.84 -42.74
N LEU A 74 23.95 -38.56 -42.44
CA LEU A 74 22.90 -38.09 -41.56
C LEU A 74 23.32 -38.32 -40.12
N VAL A 75 23.36 -37.24 -39.32
CA VAL A 75 23.76 -37.30 -37.92
C VAL A 75 22.66 -36.81 -37.00
N LEU A 76 22.62 -37.33 -35.78
CA LEU A 76 21.87 -36.73 -34.67
C LEU A 76 22.76 -35.68 -34.01
N LEU A 77 22.27 -34.44 -33.93
CA LEU A 77 23.00 -33.34 -33.32
C LEU A 77 22.17 -32.65 -32.24
N GLN A 78 22.88 -32.03 -31.29
CA GLN A 78 22.28 -31.09 -30.37
C GLN A 78 22.35 -29.66 -30.92
N GLN A 79 21.21 -28.97 -31.03
CA GLN A 79 21.16 -27.54 -31.32
C GLN A 79 21.44 -26.72 -30.06
N ALA A 80 22.30 -25.69 -30.19
CA ALA A 80 22.64 -24.77 -29.12
C ALA A 80 21.51 -23.74 -28.86
N THR A 81 20.39 -24.19 -28.31
CA THR A 81 19.29 -23.32 -27.88
C THR A 81 19.37 -23.06 -26.37
N ARG A 82 19.22 -21.79 -25.96
CA ARG A 82 19.12 -21.42 -24.52
C ARG A 82 17.74 -21.73 -23.91
N SER A 83 16.79 -22.22 -24.71
CA SER A 83 15.44 -22.56 -24.28
C SER A 83 15.37 -23.91 -23.58
N GLN A 84 14.44 -24.04 -22.63
CA GLN A 84 14.12 -25.32 -21.98
C GLN A 84 13.68 -26.39 -23.00
N PRO A 85 13.97 -27.68 -22.73
CA PRO A 85 13.44 -28.78 -23.54
C PRO A 85 11.92 -28.81 -23.45
N ARG A 86 11.23 -28.92 -24.59
CA ARG A 86 9.78 -29.17 -24.62
C ARG A 86 9.49 -30.60 -24.17
N PRO A 87 8.25 -30.92 -23.77
CA PRO A 87 7.85 -32.31 -23.48
C PRO A 87 8.20 -33.27 -24.63
N LEU A 88 8.08 -32.81 -25.87
CA LEU A 88 8.49 -33.54 -27.06
C LEU A 88 10.01 -33.78 -27.12
N ASP A 89 10.84 -32.80 -26.77
CA ASP A 89 12.30 -32.96 -26.76
C ASP A 89 12.72 -34.05 -25.74
N MET A 90 12.02 -34.13 -24.60
CA MET A 90 12.24 -35.16 -23.58
C MET A 90 11.73 -36.55 -24.02
N GLU A 91 10.56 -36.62 -24.66
CA GLU A 91 10.00 -37.87 -25.19
C GLU A 91 10.91 -38.47 -26.28
N MET A 92 11.37 -37.63 -27.22
CA MET A 92 12.32 -38.05 -28.25
C MET A 92 13.66 -38.49 -27.64
N ALA A 93 14.16 -37.78 -26.64
CA ALA A 93 15.40 -38.15 -25.95
C ALA A 93 15.29 -39.49 -25.21
N ALA A 94 14.15 -39.78 -24.58
CA ALA A 94 13.92 -41.03 -23.84
C ALA A 94 13.98 -42.25 -24.77
N ILE A 95 13.59 -42.09 -26.04
CA ILE A 95 13.64 -43.14 -27.06
C ILE A 95 15.03 -43.20 -27.72
N LEU A 96 15.60 -42.04 -28.10
CA LEU A 96 16.84 -41.98 -28.89
C LEU A 96 18.11 -42.27 -28.07
N LEU A 97 18.22 -41.76 -26.85
CA LEU A 97 19.47 -41.86 -26.08
C LEU A 97 19.87 -43.30 -25.71
N PRO A 98 18.96 -44.20 -25.29
CA PRO A 98 19.31 -45.61 -25.03
C PRO A 98 19.77 -46.37 -26.28
N ILE A 99 19.26 -45.99 -27.46
CA ILE A 99 19.65 -46.60 -28.74
C ILE A 99 21.02 -46.08 -29.19
N VAL A 100 21.28 -44.78 -28.97
CA VAL A 100 22.48 -44.11 -29.46
C VAL A 100 23.69 -44.31 -28.54
N PHE A 101 23.49 -44.48 -27.23
CA PHE A 101 24.58 -44.58 -26.25
C PHE A 101 24.56 -45.92 -25.51
N LYS A 102 25.67 -46.66 -25.59
CA LYS A 102 25.78 -48.01 -24.98
C LYS A 102 25.66 -48.03 -23.46
N ASN A 103 25.98 -46.91 -22.82
CA ASN A 103 26.09 -46.77 -21.36
C ASN A 103 25.08 -45.78 -20.77
N PHE A 104 24.01 -45.46 -21.49
CA PHE A 104 22.94 -44.58 -20.99
C PHE A 104 21.81 -45.40 -20.35
N CYS A 105 21.43 -45.07 -19.11
CA CYS A 105 20.31 -45.69 -18.41
C CYS A 105 19.26 -44.65 -18.03
N LEU A 106 18.04 -44.82 -18.56
CA LEU A 106 16.93 -43.88 -18.37
C LEU A 106 16.49 -43.78 -16.90
N GLU A 107 16.42 -44.91 -16.18
CA GLU A 107 15.94 -45.00 -14.79
C GLU A 107 16.83 -44.23 -13.80
N THR A 108 18.11 -44.08 -14.11
CA THR A 108 19.07 -43.36 -13.25
C THR A 108 19.13 -41.85 -13.52
N SER A 109 18.44 -41.34 -14.55
CA SER A 109 18.58 -39.96 -15.01
C SER A 109 17.52 -39.04 -14.38
N LEU A 110 17.97 -38.11 -13.53
CA LEU A 110 17.10 -37.24 -12.72
C LEU A 110 16.16 -36.35 -13.55
N ASP A 111 16.65 -35.84 -14.68
CA ASP A 111 15.90 -34.99 -15.61
C ASP A 111 14.67 -35.70 -16.22
N PHE A 112 14.77 -37.00 -16.51
CA PHE A 112 13.64 -37.79 -17.01
C PHE A 112 12.65 -38.15 -15.90
N ALA A 113 13.13 -38.52 -14.71
CA ALA A 113 12.29 -38.80 -13.55
C ALA A 113 11.46 -37.56 -13.14
N VAL A 114 12.07 -36.37 -13.14
CA VAL A 114 11.36 -35.10 -12.89
C VAL A 114 10.34 -34.82 -14.00
N ALA A 115 10.70 -34.99 -15.27
CA ALA A 115 9.79 -34.73 -16.39
C ALA A 115 8.56 -35.67 -16.41
N GLU A 116 8.71 -36.91 -15.96
CA GLU A 116 7.60 -37.86 -15.81
C GLU A 116 6.67 -37.46 -14.65
N GLN A 117 7.23 -37.10 -13.50
CA GLN A 117 6.48 -36.62 -12.34
C GLN A 117 5.71 -35.32 -12.63
N GLU A 118 6.30 -34.39 -13.38
CA GLU A 118 5.64 -33.16 -13.83
C GLU A 118 4.41 -33.42 -14.72
N LYS A 119 4.36 -34.55 -15.44
CA LYS A 119 3.18 -34.97 -16.21
C LYS A 119 2.09 -35.56 -15.31
N LEU A 120 2.47 -36.16 -14.18
CA LEU A 120 1.57 -36.94 -13.31
C LEU A 120 0.93 -36.12 -12.17
N TYR A 121 1.53 -35.02 -11.69
CA TYR A 121 1.08 -34.33 -10.46
C TYR A 121 0.93 -32.79 -10.54
N GLN A 122 -0.03 -32.27 -9.77
CA GLN A 122 -0.18 -30.85 -9.41
C GLN A 122 0.88 -30.44 -8.37
N ARG A 123 1.45 -29.24 -8.53
CA ARG A 123 2.63 -28.72 -7.81
C ARG A 123 2.58 -28.91 -6.27
N PRO A 124 3.67 -29.36 -5.63
CA PRO A 124 3.82 -29.51 -4.19
C PRO A 124 4.10 -28.17 -3.48
N LEU A 125 3.84 -28.17 -2.16
CA LEU A 125 3.86 -27.00 -1.26
C LEU A 125 5.30 -26.55 -0.91
N LYS A 126 5.68 -25.30 -1.20
CA LYS A 126 7.03 -24.74 -0.97
C LYS A 126 7.53 -24.79 0.50
N THR A 127 6.65 -24.60 1.49
CA THR A 127 7.08 -24.41 2.89
C THR A 127 7.38 -25.70 3.66
N TYR A 128 6.80 -26.85 3.28
CA TYR A 128 7.14 -28.16 3.87
C TYR A 128 8.48 -28.70 3.35
N VAL A 129 8.92 -28.18 2.20
CA VAL A 129 10.09 -28.64 1.47
C VAL A 129 11.36 -28.05 2.10
N SER A 130 11.39 -26.78 2.55
CA SER A 130 12.60 -26.15 3.11
C SER A 130 13.05 -26.69 4.48
N THR A 131 12.14 -27.04 5.40
CA THR A 131 12.50 -27.57 6.73
C THR A 131 13.18 -28.94 6.65
N LYS A 132 12.68 -29.83 5.79
CA LYS A 132 13.31 -31.13 5.52
C LYS A 132 14.72 -31.00 4.93
N LEU A 133 14.95 -29.98 4.09
CA LEU A 133 16.29 -29.70 3.56
C LEU A 133 17.24 -29.33 4.69
N TYR A 134 16.81 -28.44 5.58
CA TYR A 134 17.66 -27.96 6.68
C TYR A 134 17.96 -29.06 7.68
N ASP A 135 16.97 -29.90 8.03
CA ASP A 135 17.21 -31.06 8.89
C ASP A 135 18.19 -32.04 8.25
N ALA A 136 18.01 -32.36 6.96
CA ALA A 136 18.89 -33.28 6.26
C ALA A 136 20.32 -32.71 6.09
N LEU A 137 20.45 -31.40 5.93
CA LEU A 137 21.73 -30.70 5.86
C LEU A 137 22.45 -30.73 7.20
N TYR A 138 21.73 -30.43 8.29
CA TYR A 138 22.25 -30.50 9.66
C TYR A 138 22.78 -31.90 9.99
N ASP A 139 21.97 -32.93 9.72
CA ASP A 139 22.36 -34.33 9.97
C ASP A 139 23.59 -34.74 9.12
N ARG A 140 23.72 -34.21 7.90
CA ARG A 140 24.86 -34.47 7.02
C ARG A 140 26.14 -33.80 7.52
N HIS A 141 26.07 -32.56 7.98
CA HIS A 141 27.20 -31.87 8.60
C HIS A 141 27.63 -32.52 9.92
N GLN A 142 26.68 -33.02 10.70
CA GLN A 142 26.98 -33.74 11.93
C GLN A 142 27.78 -35.02 11.63
N LYS A 143 27.32 -35.83 10.66
CA LYS A 143 28.02 -37.06 10.23
C LYS A 143 29.42 -36.78 9.68
N ALA A 144 29.59 -35.70 8.90
CA ALA A 144 30.90 -35.34 8.34
C ALA A 144 31.94 -34.96 9.41
N ARG A 145 31.47 -34.60 10.62
CA ARG A 145 32.27 -34.08 11.73
C ARG A 145 32.43 -35.02 12.91
N GLU A 146 31.73 -36.16 12.94
CA GLU A 146 31.89 -37.15 14.01
C GLU A 146 33.39 -37.49 14.21
N GLY A 147 33.92 -37.15 15.39
CA GLY A 147 35.32 -37.37 15.77
C GLY A 147 36.34 -36.29 15.36
N LYS A 148 35.91 -35.14 14.81
CA LYS A 148 36.80 -34.04 14.35
C LYS A 148 36.68 -32.73 15.15
N ASP A 149 35.88 -32.67 16.21
CA ASP A 149 35.67 -31.45 17.00
C ASP A 149 36.89 -31.14 17.88
N LYS A 150 37.69 -30.15 17.46
CA LYS A 150 38.73 -29.54 18.29
C LYS A 150 38.17 -28.29 18.99
N PRO A 151 38.54 -28.02 20.26
CA PRO A 151 38.18 -26.78 20.91
C PRO A 151 38.77 -25.58 20.16
N LEU A 152 37.97 -24.54 19.98
CA LEU A 152 38.37 -23.33 19.27
C LEU A 152 39.09 -22.38 20.23
N GLU A 153 40.34 -22.03 19.93
CA GLU A 153 41.11 -21.05 20.70
C GLU A 153 40.75 -19.64 20.21
N LEU A 154 39.99 -18.90 21.03
CA LEU A 154 39.57 -17.53 20.71
C LEU A 154 40.66 -16.53 21.08
N PRO A 155 40.87 -15.45 20.31
CA PRO A 155 41.84 -14.41 20.66
C PRO A 155 41.46 -13.68 21.95
N ASP A 156 42.45 -13.29 22.76
CA ASP A 156 42.25 -12.57 24.03
C ASP A 156 41.43 -11.27 23.90
N CYS A 157 41.41 -10.67 22.70
CA CYS A 157 40.62 -9.47 22.44
C CYS A 157 39.11 -9.74 22.37
N PHE A 158 38.68 -10.99 22.17
CA PHE A 158 37.28 -11.38 22.10
C PHE A 158 36.70 -11.65 23.49
N GLN A 159 35.77 -10.80 23.92
CA GLN A 159 35.28 -10.76 25.32
C GLN A 159 34.18 -11.79 25.64
N SER A 160 33.74 -12.59 24.68
CA SER A 160 32.59 -13.47 24.85
C SER A 160 32.91 -14.94 24.71
N THR A 161 32.17 -15.76 25.43
CA THR A 161 32.29 -17.22 25.36
C THR A 161 31.31 -17.75 24.33
N LEU A 162 31.82 -18.49 23.35
CA LEU A 162 30.97 -19.19 22.38
C LEU A 162 30.32 -20.42 23.01
N ARG A 163 29.11 -20.76 22.55
CA ARG A 163 28.45 -22.04 22.85
C ARG A 163 28.96 -23.12 21.90
N LYS A 164 28.78 -24.39 22.26
CA LYS A 164 29.23 -25.54 21.46
C LYS A 164 28.69 -25.53 20.02
N TYR A 165 27.42 -25.18 19.79
CA TYR A 165 26.92 -25.01 18.42
C TYR A 165 27.58 -23.85 17.67
N GLN A 166 27.89 -22.74 18.36
CA GLN A 166 28.55 -21.57 17.77
C GLN A 166 30.00 -21.89 17.40
N GLU A 167 30.73 -22.61 18.26
CA GLU A 167 32.08 -23.12 17.95
C GLU A 167 32.06 -23.98 16.70
N ARG A 168 31.06 -24.87 16.57
CA ARG A 168 30.87 -25.68 15.35
C ARG A 168 30.63 -24.78 14.13
N SER A 169 29.75 -23.80 14.19
CA SER A 169 29.49 -22.86 13.10
C SER A 169 30.78 -22.11 12.71
N VAL A 170 31.50 -21.55 13.67
CA VAL A 170 32.74 -20.77 13.44
C VAL A 170 33.84 -21.64 12.84
N CYS A 171 34.07 -22.86 13.35
CA CYS A 171 35.02 -23.79 12.77
C CYS A 171 34.70 -24.12 11.31
N TRP A 172 33.41 -24.23 10.96
CA TRP A 172 33.01 -24.48 9.57
C TRP A 172 33.31 -23.24 8.71
N MET A 173 32.97 -22.04 9.20
CA MET A 173 33.27 -20.80 8.49
C MET A 173 34.77 -20.62 8.25
N LEU A 174 35.62 -20.93 9.23
CA LEU A 174 37.08 -20.86 9.08
C LEU A 174 37.60 -21.84 8.04
N SER A 175 37.12 -23.10 8.05
CA SER A 175 37.48 -24.06 7.00
C SER A 175 37.13 -23.55 5.60
N ARG A 176 36.03 -22.81 5.45
CA ARG A 176 35.59 -22.22 4.18
C ARG A 176 36.42 -21.03 3.70
N GLU A 177 37.08 -20.30 4.60
CA GLU A 177 37.99 -19.22 4.20
C GLU A 177 39.42 -19.72 3.95
N GLN A 178 39.80 -20.86 4.52
CA GLN A 178 41.18 -21.39 4.48
C GLN A 178 41.37 -22.51 3.44
N GLU A 179 40.34 -23.32 3.18
CA GLU A 179 40.42 -24.48 2.29
C GLU A 179 39.81 -24.18 0.91
N SER A 180 40.55 -24.51 -0.15
CA SER A 180 40.03 -24.50 -1.52
C SER A 180 39.35 -25.84 -1.79
N ASN A 181 38.02 -25.83 -1.85
CA ASN A 181 37.24 -27.02 -2.14
C ASN A 181 37.05 -27.19 -3.65
N GLU A 182 37.62 -28.27 -4.20
CA GLU A 182 37.44 -28.68 -5.59
C GLU A 182 36.55 -29.91 -5.69
N PHE A 183 35.54 -29.86 -6.57
CA PHE A 183 34.67 -30.99 -6.87
C PHE A 183 34.75 -31.35 -8.35
N THR A 184 34.59 -32.63 -8.67
CA THR A 184 34.32 -33.05 -10.04
C THR A 184 32.92 -32.57 -10.44
N GLY A 185 32.80 -31.90 -11.58
CA GLY A 185 31.50 -31.45 -12.08
C GLY A 185 30.54 -32.62 -12.36
N ASN A 186 29.24 -32.33 -12.32
CA ASN A 186 28.15 -33.29 -12.51
C ASN A 186 27.96 -33.66 -13.99
N TYR A 187 28.91 -34.44 -14.52
CA TYR A 187 28.93 -34.89 -15.91
C TYR A 187 29.21 -36.39 -16.03
N SER A 188 28.42 -37.04 -16.88
CA SER A 188 28.57 -38.43 -17.27
C SER A 188 29.17 -38.55 -18.68
N VAL A 189 30.19 -39.39 -18.84
CA VAL A 189 30.77 -39.73 -20.16
C VAL A 189 29.86 -40.72 -20.86
N LEU A 190 29.42 -40.40 -22.08
CA LEU A 190 28.60 -41.30 -22.90
C LEU A 190 29.37 -41.76 -24.15
N HIS A 191 29.22 -43.03 -24.48
CA HIS A 191 29.87 -43.70 -25.61
C HIS A 191 28.82 -44.03 -26.68
N ALA A 192 28.94 -43.40 -27.85
CA ALA A 192 28.03 -43.66 -28.95
C ALA A 192 28.21 -45.07 -29.51
N VAL A 193 27.16 -45.59 -30.13
CA VAL A 193 27.18 -46.94 -30.75
C VAL A 193 28.09 -47.04 -31.98
N ASP A 194 28.39 -45.92 -32.63
CA ASP A 194 29.35 -45.81 -33.74
C ASP A 194 30.80 -46.20 -33.37
N GLY A 195 31.09 -46.30 -32.07
CA GLY A 195 32.37 -46.77 -31.55
C GLY A 195 33.49 -45.71 -31.51
N HIS A 196 33.28 -44.51 -32.05
CA HIS A 196 34.29 -43.44 -32.07
C HIS A 196 33.83 -42.15 -31.37
N THR A 197 32.53 -41.87 -31.32
CA THR A 197 32.00 -40.62 -30.76
C THR A 197 31.85 -40.74 -29.24
N ARG A 198 32.45 -39.79 -28.52
CA ARG A 198 32.32 -39.62 -27.07
C ARG A 198 31.81 -38.22 -26.77
N VAL A 199 30.87 -38.11 -25.84
CA VAL A 199 30.30 -36.84 -25.40
C VAL A 199 30.13 -36.82 -23.88
N LEU A 200 30.11 -35.64 -23.29
CA LEU A 200 29.76 -35.45 -21.87
C LEU A 200 28.29 -35.03 -21.78
N LYS A 201 27.47 -35.73 -21.00
CA LYS A 201 26.09 -35.31 -20.64
C LYS A 201 26.11 -34.70 -19.25
N HIS A 202 25.43 -33.57 -19.05
CA HIS A 202 25.20 -33.02 -17.72
C HIS A 202 24.19 -33.90 -16.94
N ASP A 203 24.49 -34.25 -15.69
CA ASP A 203 23.71 -35.26 -14.95
C ASP A 203 22.26 -34.81 -14.67
N TYR A 204 22.04 -33.51 -14.48
CA TYR A 204 20.72 -32.95 -14.16
C TYR A 204 19.95 -32.31 -15.33
N CYS A 205 20.45 -32.35 -16.57
CA CYS A 205 19.69 -31.80 -17.69
C CYS A 205 20.05 -32.39 -19.06
N LEU A 206 19.14 -32.23 -20.03
CA LEU A 206 19.35 -32.61 -21.42
C LEU A 206 20.26 -31.61 -22.14
N GLN A 207 21.55 -31.64 -21.83
CA GLN A 207 22.61 -30.86 -22.46
C GLN A 207 23.91 -31.66 -22.54
N PHE A 208 24.52 -31.64 -23.72
CA PHE A 208 25.77 -32.33 -24.04
C PHE A 208 26.90 -31.33 -24.26
N TYR A 209 28.13 -31.79 -24.06
CA TYR A 209 29.36 -31.05 -24.25
C TYR A 209 30.38 -31.91 -25.00
N PRO A 210 31.32 -31.30 -25.75
CA PRO A 210 32.42 -32.03 -26.37
C PRO A 210 33.21 -32.81 -25.32
N PHE A 211 33.61 -34.04 -25.63
CA PHE A 211 34.42 -34.84 -24.73
C PHE A 211 35.78 -34.19 -24.47
N GLN A 212 36.17 -34.18 -23.20
CA GLN A 212 37.49 -33.74 -22.72
C GLN A 212 38.06 -34.85 -21.84
N GLU A 213 39.38 -35.06 -21.88
CA GLU A 213 40.05 -36.12 -21.09
C GLU A 213 39.95 -35.88 -19.58
N LYS A 214 39.83 -34.62 -19.15
CA LYS A 214 39.61 -34.23 -17.76
C LYS A 214 38.23 -33.60 -17.64
N LEU A 215 37.44 -34.07 -16.67
CA LEU A 215 36.16 -33.45 -16.34
C LEU A 215 36.38 -32.03 -15.81
N PRO A 216 35.49 -31.07 -16.14
CA PRO A 216 35.54 -29.74 -15.56
C PRO A 216 35.40 -29.83 -14.04
N LYS A 217 36.34 -29.20 -13.34
CA LYS A 217 36.29 -29.08 -11.88
C LYS A 217 35.49 -27.84 -11.51
N ILE A 218 34.67 -27.98 -10.49
CA ILE A 218 33.97 -26.88 -9.84
C ILE A 218 34.85 -26.42 -8.68
N ILE A 219 35.26 -25.15 -8.71
CA ILE A 219 36.04 -24.53 -7.64
C ILE A 219 35.08 -23.69 -6.80
N LEU A 220 34.95 -24.00 -5.52
CA LEU A 220 34.18 -23.16 -4.62
C LEU A 220 35.04 -21.99 -4.15
N PRO A 221 34.63 -20.73 -4.41
CA PRO A 221 35.30 -19.57 -3.85
C PRO A 221 35.19 -19.58 -2.31
N PRO A 222 36.10 -18.88 -1.61
CA PRO A 222 36.10 -18.89 -0.15
C PRO A 222 34.95 -18.06 0.43
N GLY A 223 34.41 -18.55 1.55
CA GLY A 223 33.18 -18.06 2.18
C GLY A 223 31.97 -18.97 1.98
N GLY A 224 30.78 -18.45 2.20
CA GLY A 224 29.55 -19.24 2.16
C GLY A 224 28.31 -18.53 2.70
N ILE A 225 27.27 -19.32 2.99
CA ILE A 225 25.97 -18.89 3.46
C ILE A 225 25.79 -19.40 4.89
N LEU A 226 25.74 -18.50 5.87
CA LEU A 226 25.38 -18.80 7.25
C LEU A 226 23.89 -18.50 7.45
N ALA A 227 23.07 -19.53 7.39
CA ALA A 227 21.64 -19.44 7.49
C ALA A 227 21.15 -19.97 8.84
N ASP A 228 21.58 -19.39 9.95
CA ASP A 228 21.12 -19.83 11.28
C ASP A 228 19.77 -19.20 11.65
N GLU A 229 18.94 -19.93 12.40
CA GLU A 229 17.66 -19.41 12.88
C GLU A 229 17.86 -18.13 13.73
N MET A 230 16.87 -17.23 13.68
CA MET A 230 16.96 -15.97 14.42
C MET A 230 17.07 -16.23 15.92
N GLY A 231 18.00 -15.52 16.59
CA GLY A 231 18.22 -15.66 18.03
C GLY A 231 19.36 -16.60 18.44
N LEU A 232 20.05 -17.26 17.50
CA LEU A 232 21.20 -18.13 17.78
C LEU A 232 22.55 -17.41 17.91
N GLY A 233 22.60 -16.09 17.69
CA GLY A 233 23.82 -15.30 17.89
C GLY A 233 24.77 -15.22 16.68
N LYS A 234 24.23 -15.24 15.45
CA LYS A 234 24.97 -15.10 14.18
C LYS A 234 26.02 -13.98 14.15
N THR A 235 25.70 -12.81 14.72
CA THR A 235 26.62 -11.68 14.81
C THR A 235 27.88 -12.06 15.59
N VAL A 236 27.73 -12.74 16.73
CA VAL A 236 28.84 -13.15 17.59
C VAL A 236 29.69 -14.23 16.91
N GLU A 237 29.06 -15.18 16.23
CA GLU A 237 29.75 -16.18 15.41
C GLU A 237 30.59 -15.52 14.31
N PHE A 238 30.02 -14.55 13.60
CA PHE A 238 30.70 -13.81 12.55
C PHE A 238 31.87 -12.98 13.10
N LEU A 239 31.71 -12.32 14.25
CA LEU A 239 32.78 -11.54 14.88
C LEU A 239 33.94 -12.43 15.37
N ALA A 240 33.65 -13.62 15.89
CA ALA A 240 34.69 -14.58 16.25
C ALA A 240 35.48 -15.02 15.00
N MET A 241 34.78 -15.39 13.92
CA MET A 241 35.40 -15.73 12.64
C MET A 241 36.23 -14.55 12.08
N LEU A 242 35.72 -13.32 12.21
CA LEU A 242 36.38 -12.09 11.78
C LEU A 242 37.79 -11.97 12.40
N LEU A 243 37.91 -12.22 13.70
CA LEU A 243 39.17 -12.10 14.45
C LEU A 243 40.12 -13.28 14.25
N LEU A 244 39.59 -14.47 13.95
CA LEU A 244 40.38 -15.70 13.79
C LEU A 244 41.06 -15.81 12.43
N ASN A 245 40.52 -15.18 11.39
CA ASN A 245 41.12 -15.14 10.05
C ASN A 245 41.25 -13.70 9.52
N PRO A 246 42.09 -12.85 10.14
CA PRO A 246 42.39 -11.52 9.62
C PRO A 246 43.34 -11.63 8.42
N ARG A 247 43.26 -10.68 7.50
CA ARG A 247 44.24 -10.59 6.40
C ARG A 247 45.63 -10.30 6.98
N VAL A 248 46.60 -11.18 6.72
CA VAL A 248 47.94 -11.10 7.32
C VAL A 248 48.62 -9.77 6.96
N LYS A 249 48.94 -8.95 7.97
CA LYS A 249 49.61 -7.65 7.78
C LYS A 249 50.98 -7.88 7.11
N GLY A 250 51.19 -7.29 5.94
CA GLY A 250 52.40 -7.45 5.11
C GLY A 250 52.21 -8.29 3.84
N THR A 251 51.13 -9.07 3.71
CA THR A 251 50.80 -9.80 2.47
C THR A 251 50.13 -8.93 1.41
N PHE A 252 49.67 -7.75 1.79
CA PHE A 252 49.07 -6.76 0.92
C PHE A 252 49.59 -5.37 1.31
N ASN A 253 50.08 -4.61 0.33
CA ASN A 253 50.48 -3.23 0.50
C ASN A 253 50.12 -2.46 -0.77
N ASN A 254 49.57 -1.26 -0.59
CA ASN A 254 49.20 -0.38 -1.68
C ASN A 254 50.39 0.43 -2.23
N LYS A 255 51.61 -0.15 -2.18
CA LYS A 255 52.85 0.50 -2.65
C LYS A 255 52.75 0.94 -4.11
N TYR A 256 52.16 0.10 -4.96
CA TYR A 256 51.84 0.44 -6.36
C TYR A 256 51.06 1.76 -6.47
N TRP A 257 50.01 1.91 -5.67
CA TRP A 257 49.17 3.11 -5.69
C TRP A 257 49.87 4.34 -5.09
N LEU A 258 50.68 4.16 -4.04
CA LEU A 258 51.47 5.24 -3.46
C LEU A 258 52.50 5.79 -4.46
N GLU A 259 53.27 4.90 -5.09
CA GLU A 259 54.25 5.26 -6.12
C GLU A 259 53.57 5.91 -7.34
N LEU A 260 52.44 5.33 -7.80
CA LEU A 260 51.69 5.87 -8.94
C LEU A 260 51.16 7.28 -8.67
N LEU A 261 50.67 7.55 -7.45
CA LEU A 261 50.16 8.86 -7.06
C LEU A 261 51.27 9.90 -6.91
N GLU A 262 52.44 9.49 -6.41
CA GLU A 262 53.63 10.34 -6.33
C GLU A 262 54.18 10.72 -7.72
N SER A 263 54.13 9.78 -8.67
CA SER A 263 54.62 9.94 -10.04
C SER A 263 53.62 10.61 -10.99
N VAL A 264 52.44 11.06 -10.53
CA VAL A 264 51.46 11.71 -11.42
C VAL A 264 51.99 13.07 -11.87
N ASP A 265 52.22 13.20 -13.19
CA ASP A 265 52.63 14.43 -13.85
C ASP A 265 51.68 15.61 -13.58
N ASP A 266 52.24 16.82 -13.58
CA ASP A 266 51.54 18.07 -13.27
C ASP A 266 50.43 18.46 -14.26
N TYR A 267 50.25 17.74 -15.38
CA TYR A 267 49.25 18.12 -16.38
C TYR A 267 48.88 16.98 -17.35
N VAL A 268 47.62 16.52 -17.28
CA VAL A 268 46.95 15.80 -18.37
C VAL A 268 45.70 16.60 -18.77
N PRO A 269 45.57 17.07 -20.01
CA PRO A 269 44.37 17.77 -20.46
C PRO A 269 43.17 16.83 -20.35
N LEU A 270 42.13 17.23 -19.60
CA LEU A 270 40.84 16.57 -19.66
C LEU A 270 40.38 16.54 -21.13
N LYS A 271 39.72 15.45 -21.57
CA LYS A 271 39.18 15.29 -22.95
C LYS A 271 38.27 16.45 -23.42
N LYS A 272 37.87 17.37 -22.54
CA LYS A 272 37.23 18.65 -22.87
C LYS A 272 37.90 19.78 -22.07
N PRO A 273 38.53 20.77 -22.71
CA PRO A 273 39.07 21.93 -22.00
C PRO A 273 37.90 22.75 -21.46
N ARG A 274 37.89 22.97 -20.14
CA ARG A 274 37.05 24.01 -19.52
C ARG A 274 37.93 25.21 -19.30
N LEU A 275 37.58 26.32 -19.94
CA LEU A 275 38.22 27.61 -19.73
C LEU A 275 37.86 28.11 -18.32
N GLN A 276 38.89 28.47 -17.54
CA GLN A 276 38.88 29.12 -16.22
C GLN A 276 38.82 28.24 -14.96
N GLU A 277 39.57 28.70 -13.96
CA GLU A 277 39.84 28.12 -12.63
C GLU A 277 38.61 28.09 -11.72
N GLU A 278 37.52 27.45 -12.17
CA GLU A 278 36.28 27.36 -11.39
C GLU A 278 36.26 26.14 -10.47
N LEU A 279 35.77 26.34 -9.24
CA LEU A 279 35.43 25.30 -8.26
C LEU A 279 34.52 24.22 -8.89
N PHE A 280 35.01 22.99 -9.00
CA PHE A 280 34.30 21.85 -9.57
C PHE A 280 34.24 20.68 -8.60
N CYS A 281 33.34 20.82 -7.63
CA CYS A 281 33.11 19.84 -6.56
C CYS A 281 31.92 18.91 -6.88
N ILE A 282 31.74 17.85 -6.09
CA ILE A 282 30.57 16.96 -6.14
C ILE A 282 29.28 17.60 -5.60
N CYS A 283 29.38 18.78 -4.98
CA CYS A 283 28.27 19.58 -4.47
C CYS A 283 28.14 20.89 -5.25
N THR A 284 27.03 21.61 -5.03
CA THR A 284 26.73 22.92 -5.65
C THR A 284 27.10 24.12 -4.77
N LYS A 285 27.73 23.91 -3.62
CA LYS A 285 28.20 24.99 -2.72
C LYS A 285 29.24 25.86 -3.45
N LYS A 286 29.21 27.18 -3.22
CA LYS A 286 30.20 28.14 -3.77
C LYS A 286 31.28 28.56 -2.76
N LYS A 287 31.06 28.30 -1.48
CA LYS A 287 31.93 28.71 -0.36
C LYS A 287 32.33 27.47 0.45
N GLY A 288 33.54 27.49 1.00
CA GLY A 288 34.10 26.45 1.86
C GLY A 288 35.61 26.35 1.68
N ILE A 289 36.28 25.58 2.53
CA ILE A 289 37.72 25.32 2.42
C ILE A 289 37.95 24.48 1.15
N GLN A 290 38.89 24.92 0.31
CA GLN A 290 39.11 24.35 -1.01
C GLN A 290 40.42 23.56 -1.08
N ILE A 291 40.38 22.41 -1.73
CA ILE A 291 41.51 21.53 -1.98
C ILE A 291 41.70 21.36 -3.50
N LYS A 292 42.94 21.46 -3.98
CA LYS A 292 43.27 21.39 -5.41
C LYS A 292 43.78 20.00 -5.80
N CYS A 293 43.17 19.39 -6.81
CA CYS A 293 43.63 18.12 -7.36
C CYS A 293 45.01 18.26 -8.02
N ARG A 294 45.97 17.36 -7.69
CA ARG A 294 47.33 17.41 -8.27
C ARG A 294 47.34 17.20 -9.79
N ARG A 295 46.48 16.32 -10.31
CA ARG A 295 46.45 15.91 -11.74
C ARG A 295 45.69 16.88 -12.64
N CYS A 296 44.43 17.17 -12.34
CA CYS A 296 43.57 18.01 -13.20
C CYS A 296 43.53 19.49 -12.78
N LYS A 297 44.17 19.84 -11.66
CA LYS A 297 44.24 21.21 -11.11
C LYS A 297 42.90 21.87 -10.78
N LEU A 298 41.78 21.14 -10.83
CA LEU A 298 40.45 21.64 -10.42
C LEU A 298 40.33 21.70 -8.89
N TRP A 299 39.63 22.71 -8.39
CA TRP A 299 39.32 22.89 -6.96
C TRP A 299 38.07 22.10 -6.53
N GLN A 300 38.11 21.50 -5.35
CA GLN A 300 37.00 20.83 -4.67
C GLN A 300 36.88 21.35 -3.23
N HIS A 301 35.77 21.06 -2.54
CA HIS A 301 35.70 21.33 -1.10
C HIS A 301 36.36 20.21 -0.30
N GLU A 302 37.17 20.58 0.70
CA GLU A 302 37.87 19.67 1.60
C GLU A 302 36.89 18.74 2.35
N GLU A 303 35.83 19.31 2.94
CA GLU A 303 34.75 18.56 3.61
C GLU A 303 34.10 17.49 2.70
N CYS A 304 33.92 17.81 1.41
CA CYS A 304 33.30 16.89 0.47
C CYS A 304 34.23 15.73 0.09
N MET A 305 35.54 15.85 0.29
CA MET A 305 36.56 14.86 -0.06
C MET A 305 37.08 14.06 1.15
N ASN A 306 36.58 14.37 2.35
CA ASN A 306 37.06 13.83 3.64
C ASN A 306 38.60 13.88 3.76
N SER A 307 39.19 15.00 3.35
CA SER A 307 40.60 15.30 3.59
C SER A 307 40.75 15.93 4.98
N SER A 308 41.69 15.45 5.79
CA SER A 308 41.96 15.97 7.14
C SER A 308 42.61 17.36 7.08
N ASP A 309 42.29 18.21 8.07
CA ASP A 309 42.91 19.54 8.25
C ASP A 309 44.43 19.45 8.56
N GLU A 310 44.88 18.29 9.05
CA GLU A 310 46.29 17.95 9.31
C GLU A 310 46.69 16.82 8.36
N ARG A 311 47.29 17.16 7.21
CA ARG A 311 47.95 16.17 6.35
C ARG A 311 49.43 16.09 6.72
N ASP A 312 49.88 14.90 7.08
CA ASP A 312 51.28 14.64 7.37
C ASP A 312 52.11 14.84 6.09
N ALA A 313 53.38 15.24 6.23
CA ALA A 313 54.29 15.40 5.09
C ALA A 313 54.49 14.10 4.27
N ASN A 314 54.09 12.95 4.84
CA ASN A 314 54.15 11.62 4.23
C ASN A 314 52.84 11.17 3.55
N ASP A 315 51.78 11.98 3.56
CA ASP A 315 50.53 11.61 2.89
C ASP A 315 50.63 11.73 1.37
N PRO A 316 50.02 10.79 0.60
CA PRO A 316 50.04 10.85 -0.85
C PRO A 316 49.32 12.11 -1.37
N PRO A 317 49.70 12.61 -2.55
CA PRO A 317 49.09 13.80 -3.10
C PRO A 317 47.60 13.59 -3.37
N TYR A 318 46.79 14.62 -3.09
CA TYR A 318 45.36 14.55 -3.32
C TYR A 318 45.02 14.53 -4.81
N VAL A 319 44.17 13.57 -5.17
CA VAL A 319 43.60 13.37 -6.50
C VAL A 319 42.08 13.33 -6.37
N CYS A 320 41.37 13.99 -7.28
CA CYS A 320 39.91 14.06 -7.23
C CYS A 320 39.24 12.76 -7.74
N PRO A 321 37.95 12.54 -7.44
CA PRO A 321 37.23 11.30 -7.80
C PRO A 321 37.29 10.92 -9.28
N SER A 322 37.21 11.91 -10.18
CA SER A 322 37.30 11.67 -11.63
C SER A 322 38.69 11.18 -12.04
N CYS A 323 39.74 11.82 -11.53
CA CYS A 323 41.12 11.43 -11.81
C CYS A 323 41.47 10.07 -11.21
N TRP A 324 40.92 9.75 -10.02
CA TRP A 324 41.00 8.40 -9.44
C TRP A 324 40.38 7.36 -10.37
N SER A 325 39.17 7.62 -10.87
CA SER A 325 38.47 6.71 -11.78
C SER A 325 39.21 6.56 -13.12
N GLU A 326 39.84 7.61 -13.63
CA GLU A 326 40.66 7.53 -14.85
C GLU A 326 41.93 6.71 -14.64
N LEU A 327 42.63 6.93 -13.51
CA LEU A 327 43.81 6.15 -13.14
C LEU A 327 43.46 4.66 -12.97
N GLY A 328 42.35 4.36 -12.27
CA GLY A 328 41.87 3.00 -12.05
C GLY A 328 41.43 2.26 -13.31
N ASN A 329 41.15 2.98 -14.41
CA ASN A 329 40.72 2.41 -15.68
C ASN A 329 41.88 2.24 -16.69
N MET A 330 43.13 2.52 -16.31
CA MET A 330 44.28 2.28 -17.20
C MET A 330 44.53 0.77 -17.34
N GLU A 331 45.04 0.35 -18.51
CA GLU A 331 45.44 -1.05 -18.73
C GLU A 331 46.51 -1.46 -17.71
N ASN A 332 46.31 -2.60 -17.03
CA ASN A 332 47.16 -3.16 -15.97
C ASN A 332 47.10 -2.48 -14.57
N THR A 333 46.09 -1.65 -14.28
CA THR A 333 45.91 -1.07 -12.93
C THR A 333 45.34 -2.10 -11.96
N GLN A 334 45.91 -2.22 -10.75
CA GLN A 334 45.42 -3.11 -9.69
C GLN A 334 44.39 -2.41 -8.80
N LEU A 335 43.44 -3.17 -8.20
CA LEU A 335 42.55 -2.63 -7.17
C LEU A 335 43.33 -2.27 -5.90
N VAL A 336 42.82 -1.33 -5.10
CA VAL A 336 43.41 -1.02 -3.79
C VAL A 336 43.16 -2.19 -2.84
N GLU A 337 44.22 -2.80 -2.34
CA GLU A 337 44.12 -3.93 -1.44
C GLU A 337 43.77 -3.47 -0.02
N SER A 338 42.77 -4.12 0.58
CA SER A 338 42.32 -3.81 1.93
C SER A 338 42.25 -5.06 2.81
N GLY A 339 42.60 -4.89 4.10
CA GLY A 339 42.34 -5.88 5.14
C GLY A 339 40.92 -5.80 5.71
N ALA A 340 40.16 -4.80 5.28
CA ALA A 340 38.86 -4.48 5.84
C ALA A 340 37.78 -5.50 5.47
N THR A 341 36.83 -5.67 6.39
CA THR A 341 35.56 -6.36 6.14
C THR A 341 34.46 -5.34 5.87
N ILE A 342 33.82 -5.38 4.70
CA ILE A 342 32.64 -4.56 4.43
C ILE A 342 31.37 -5.32 4.84
N ILE A 343 30.58 -4.71 5.72
CA ILE A 343 29.33 -5.28 6.22
C ILE A 343 28.17 -4.45 5.67
N VAL A 344 27.28 -5.10 4.94
CA VAL A 344 26.05 -4.53 4.39
C VAL A 344 24.89 -5.05 5.22
N SER A 345 24.18 -4.15 5.89
CA SER A 345 23.07 -4.51 6.78
C SER A 345 21.83 -3.66 6.52
N PRO A 346 20.63 -4.05 6.98
CA PRO A 346 19.49 -3.15 7.02
C PRO A 346 19.80 -1.90 7.87
N ASN A 347 19.38 -0.71 7.41
CA ASN A 347 19.60 0.55 8.14
C ASN A 347 19.13 0.50 9.62
N ALA A 348 18.12 -0.31 9.92
CA ALA A 348 17.60 -0.49 11.27
C ALA A 348 18.58 -1.17 12.26
N ILE A 349 19.53 -1.98 11.78
CA ILE A 349 20.49 -2.71 12.63
C ILE A 349 21.95 -2.32 12.41
N LYS A 350 22.20 -1.34 11.54
CA LYS A 350 23.54 -0.80 11.29
C LYS A 350 24.22 -0.35 12.60
N MET A 351 23.53 0.42 13.43
CA MET A 351 24.08 0.83 14.73
C MET A 351 24.22 -0.32 15.74
N GLN A 352 23.40 -1.37 15.61
CA GLN A 352 23.51 -2.55 16.45
C GLN A 352 24.82 -3.30 16.16
N TRP A 353 25.22 -3.44 14.89
CA TRP A 353 26.53 -4.01 14.52
C TRP A 353 27.68 -3.22 15.15
N PHE A 354 27.64 -1.89 15.09
CA PHE A 354 28.65 -1.02 15.69
C PHE A 354 28.77 -1.25 17.20
N ASN A 355 27.64 -1.28 17.91
CA ASN A 355 27.61 -1.50 19.35
C ASN A 355 28.05 -2.92 19.75
N GLU A 356 27.65 -3.94 19.00
CA GLU A 356 28.05 -5.33 19.27
C GLU A 356 29.56 -5.52 19.05
N MET A 357 30.15 -4.88 18.03
CA MET A 357 31.61 -4.88 17.85
C MET A 357 32.34 -4.26 19.05
N GLN A 358 31.87 -3.11 19.56
CA GLN A 358 32.46 -2.46 20.74
C GLN A 358 32.29 -3.28 22.03
N LYS A 359 31.17 -3.99 22.16
CA LYS A 359 30.87 -4.82 23.33
C LYS A 359 31.70 -6.10 23.37
N HIS A 360 31.90 -6.73 22.21
CA HIS A 360 32.50 -8.05 22.12
C HIS A 360 34.01 -8.04 21.83
N ILE A 361 34.60 -6.89 21.46
CA ILE A 361 36.00 -6.80 21.04
C ILE A 361 36.71 -5.66 21.79
N SER A 362 37.80 -5.97 22.51
CA SER A 362 38.63 -5.01 23.23
C SER A 362 40.12 -5.31 23.01
N PRO A 363 40.95 -4.35 22.53
CA PRO A 363 40.59 -2.98 22.12
C PRO A 363 39.70 -2.96 20.87
N ALA A 364 38.90 -1.90 20.72
CA ALA A 364 37.91 -1.80 19.64
C ALA A 364 38.54 -1.70 18.24
N LEU A 365 37.88 -2.31 17.24
CA LEU A 365 38.24 -2.21 15.83
C LEU A 365 38.03 -0.80 15.28
N LYS A 366 38.81 -0.40 14.28
CA LYS A 366 38.57 0.85 13.53
C LYS A 366 37.41 0.66 12.56
N VAL A 367 36.23 1.17 12.91
CA VAL A 367 35.00 1.02 12.13
C VAL A 367 34.59 2.33 11.46
N LEU A 368 34.39 2.31 10.13
CA LEU A 368 33.81 3.43 9.37
C LEU A 368 32.31 3.21 9.16
N LEU A 369 31.48 4.16 9.59
CA LEU A 369 30.07 4.24 9.19
C LEU A 369 29.97 4.94 7.84
N TYR A 370 29.93 4.17 6.76
CA TYR A 370 29.94 4.73 5.41
C TYR A 370 28.61 5.45 5.11
N PRO A 371 28.61 6.77 4.84
CA PRO A 371 27.38 7.54 4.66
C PRO A 371 26.83 7.50 3.22
N GLY A 372 27.61 6.97 2.27
CA GLY A 372 27.24 6.95 0.85
C GLY A 372 27.49 8.26 0.11
N LEU A 373 27.64 8.18 -1.22
CA LEU A 373 27.87 9.35 -2.06
C LEU A 373 26.73 10.40 -2.01
N HIS A 374 25.51 9.99 -1.65
CA HIS A 374 24.37 10.89 -1.54
C HIS A 374 24.53 11.93 -0.42
N SER A 375 25.41 11.67 0.57
CA SER A 375 25.66 12.60 1.69
C SER A 375 26.48 13.80 1.26
N GLY A 376 27.01 13.81 0.02
CA GLY A 376 27.91 14.84 -0.47
C GLY A 376 29.36 14.66 -0.02
N SER A 377 29.72 13.47 0.49
CA SER A 377 31.07 13.12 0.95
C SER A 377 31.63 11.96 0.11
N TRP A 378 32.88 12.09 -0.32
CA TRP A 378 33.61 11.06 -1.07
C TRP A 378 34.81 10.59 -0.26
N TYR A 379 35.02 9.27 -0.19
CA TYR A 379 36.16 8.67 0.50
C TYR A 379 37.14 8.13 -0.53
N SER A 380 38.43 8.40 -0.36
CA SER A 380 39.45 7.83 -1.24
C SER A 380 39.57 6.32 -1.02
N PRO A 381 39.87 5.53 -2.06
CA PRO A 381 40.08 4.09 -1.91
C PRO A 381 41.17 3.73 -0.89
N LEU A 382 42.23 4.54 -0.79
CA LEU A 382 43.29 4.36 0.21
C LEU A 382 42.81 4.66 1.64
N GLU A 383 41.94 5.65 1.81
CA GLU A 383 41.35 5.97 3.12
C GLU A 383 40.42 4.84 3.59
N LEU A 384 39.60 4.29 2.70
CA LEU A 384 38.76 3.13 3.00
C LEU A 384 39.58 1.91 3.45
N ALA A 385 40.79 1.73 2.91
CA ALA A 385 41.68 0.63 3.26
C ALA A 385 42.34 0.73 4.64
N LYS A 386 42.25 1.89 5.32
CA LYS A 386 42.81 2.09 6.68
C LYS A 386 41.93 1.51 7.80
N TYR A 387 40.65 1.26 7.53
CA TYR A 387 39.69 0.74 8.51
C TYR A 387 39.72 -0.79 8.58
N ASP A 388 39.37 -1.35 9.73
CA ASP A 388 39.22 -2.80 9.90
C ASP A 388 37.83 -3.26 9.42
N VAL A 389 36.82 -2.41 9.59
CA VAL A 389 35.44 -2.68 9.17
C VAL A 389 34.83 -1.44 8.53
N VAL A 390 34.16 -1.62 7.38
CA VAL A 390 33.35 -0.58 6.74
C VAL A 390 31.89 -1.02 6.79
N LEU A 391 31.05 -0.25 7.48
CA LEU A 391 29.66 -0.60 7.73
C LEU A 391 28.72 0.30 6.92
N THR A 392 27.89 -0.32 6.08
CA THR A 392 26.94 0.36 5.17
C THR A 392 25.57 -0.32 5.20
N ASP A 393 24.61 0.22 4.45
CA ASP A 393 23.27 -0.35 4.32
C ASP A 393 22.78 -0.48 2.87
N PHE A 394 21.75 -1.32 2.70
CA PHE A 394 21.16 -1.60 1.39
C PHE A 394 20.59 -0.36 0.69
N LEU A 395 20.13 0.66 1.44
CA LEU A 395 19.57 1.87 0.84
C LEU A 395 20.69 2.74 0.24
N ILE A 396 21.83 2.83 0.92
CA ILE A 396 23.02 3.50 0.40
C ILE A 396 23.48 2.81 -0.88
N LEU A 397 23.68 1.49 -0.86
CA LEU A 397 24.16 0.75 -2.04
C LEU A 397 23.18 0.82 -3.22
N ARG A 398 21.87 0.84 -2.97
CA ARG A 398 20.85 1.04 -4.00
C ARG A 398 21.06 2.34 -4.79
N ASN A 399 21.48 3.40 -4.12
CA ASN A 399 21.74 4.70 -4.74
C ASN A 399 23.13 4.75 -5.38
N GLU A 400 24.11 4.03 -4.83
CA GLU A 400 25.48 3.95 -5.35
C GLU A 400 25.56 3.32 -6.74
N ILE A 401 24.62 2.43 -7.10
CA ILE A 401 24.59 1.82 -8.44
C ILE A 401 24.56 2.87 -9.56
N HIS A 402 23.95 4.04 -9.31
CA HIS A 402 23.89 5.13 -10.29
C HIS A 402 25.23 5.84 -10.46
N HIS A 403 26.26 5.47 -9.71
CA HIS A 403 27.62 5.99 -9.82
C HIS A 403 28.61 4.98 -10.45
N THR A 404 28.12 3.84 -10.95
CA THR A 404 28.92 2.85 -11.69
C THR A 404 29.06 3.23 -13.16
N ALA A 405 29.98 2.56 -13.88
CA ALA A 405 30.23 2.81 -15.30
C ALA A 405 29.00 2.46 -16.17
N ASP A 406 28.32 1.34 -15.88
CA ASP A 406 27.22 0.81 -16.70
C ASP A 406 25.96 1.69 -16.68
N HIS A 407 25.75 2.47 -15.61
CA HIS A 407 24.63 3.40 -15.48
C HIS A 407 24.97 4.87 -15.78
N LYS A 408 26.20 5.16 -16.26
CA LYS A 408 26.52 6.46 -16.84
C LYS A 408 25.93 6.53 -18.24
N SER A 409 24.69 7.01 -18.36
CA SER A 409 24.11 7.28 -19.67
C SER A 409 24.91 8.39 -20.38
N ASP A 410 25.51 8.08 -21.52
CA ASP A 410 26.16 9.03 -22.44
C ASP A 410 25.16 9.93 -23.19
N ARG A 411 23.94 10.12 -22.66
CA ARG A 411 22.99 11.10 -23.20
C ARG A 411 23.63 12.48 -23.06
N GLN A 412 24.12 12.99 -24.20
CA GLN A 412 24.66 14.33 -24.33
C GLN A 412 23.66 15.34 -23.76
N MET A 413 23.95 15.82 -22.55
CA MET A 413 23.20 16.89 -21.93
C MET A 413 23.35 18.13 -22.82
N ARG A 414 22.23 18.74 -23.22
CA ARG A 414 22.21 20.02 -23.96
C ARG A 414 22.87 21.18 -23.20
N HIS A 415 23.18 20.98 -21.92
CA HIS A 415 23.76 21.96 -21.01
C HIS A 415 25.07 21.45 -20.42
N GLN A 416 26.01 22.37 -20.18
CA GLN A 416 27.29 22.10 -19.52
C GLN A 416 27.09 21.59 -18.09
N GLN A 417 27.77 20.50 -17.73
CA GLN A 417 27.68 19.87 -16.42
C GLN A 417 28.28 20.78 -15.32
N ARG A 418 27.42 21.28 -14.42
CA ARG A 418 27.76 22.28 -13.37
C ARG A 418 28.47 21.74 -12.13
N TYR A 419 28.45 20.43 -11.87
CA TYR A 419 29.11 19.79 -10.72
C TYR A 419 29.68 18.41 -11.09
N MET A 420 30.66 17.93 -10.33
CA MET A 420 31.34 16.65 -10.56
C MET A 420 30.45 15.47 -10.17
N ARG A 421 30.35 14.46 -11.03
CA ARG A 421 29.67 13.19 -10.70
C ARG A 421 30.74 12.15 -10.34
N PRO A 422 30.93 11.82 -9.04
CA PRO A 422 31.98 10.89 -8.64
C PRO A 422 31.61 9.46 -9.05
N SER A 423 32.63 8.64 -9.35
CA SER A 423 32.48 7.18 -9.43
C SER A 423 32.42 6.58 -8.02
N CYS A 424 31.74 5.44 -7.87
CA CYS A 424 31.67 4.70 -6.60
C CYS A 424 33.08 4.25 -6.14
N PRO A 425 33.56 4.69 -4.95
CA PRO A 425 34.88 4.31 -4.45
C PRO A 425 34.94 2.85 -3.96
N LEU A 426 33.80 2.26 -3.56
CA LEU A 426 33.75 0.88 -3.04
C LEU A 426 34.15 -0.18 -4.08
N LEU A 427 33.99 0.12 -5.37
CA LEU A 427 34.37 -0.75 -6.49
C LEU A 427 35.87 -0.70 -6.82
N MET A 428 36.60 0.26 -6.24
CA MET A 428 38.04 0.45 -6.47
C MET A 428 38.91 -0.23 -5.42
N VAL A 429 38.27 -0.90 -4.44
CA VAL A 429 38.92 -1.57 -3.31
C VAL A 429 38.67 -3.07 -3.44
N ASN A 430 39.73 -3.87 -3.30
CA ASN A 430 39.65 -5.32 -3.14
C ASN A 430 39.50 -5.64 -1.65
N TRP A 431 38.27 -5.97 -1.25
CA TRP A 431 37.90 -6.20 0.15
C TRP A 431 38.38 -7.59 0.62
N TRP A 432 38.85 -7.70 1.87
CA TRP A 432 39.18 -9.01 2.44
C TRP A 432 37.92 -9.87 2.60
N ARG A 433 36.84 -9.25 3.08
CA ARG A 433 35.54 -9.88 3.27
C ARG A 433 34.41 -8.94 2.86
N VAL A 434 33.39 -9.47 2.19
CA VAL A 434 32.06 -8.85 2.07
C VAL A 434 31.06 -9.69 2.84
N CYS A 435 30.37 -9.09 3.81
CA CYS A 435 29.29 -9.71 4.57
C CYS A 435 27.95 -9.05 4.22
N LEU A 436 27.00 -9.84 3.76
CA LEU A 436 25.61 -9.46 3.63
C LEU A 436 24.82 -9.97 4.84
N ASP A 437 24.37 -9.07 5.69
CA ASP A 437 23.46 -9.41 6.79
C ASP A 437 22.00 -9.24 6.35
N GLU A 438 21.13 -10.14 6.82
CA GLU A 438 19.75 -10.31 6.33
C GLU A 438 19.70 -10.41 4.79
N ALA A 439 20.48 -11.36 4.25
CA ALA A 439 20.65 -11.55 2.80
C ALA A 439 19.34 -11.80 2.02
N GLN A 440 18.24 -12.15 2.69
CA GLN A 440 16.91 -12.20 2.07
C GLN A 440 16.45 -10.85 1.48
N MET A 441 17.03 -9.73 1.93
CA MET A 441 16.76 -8.40 1.36
C MET A 441 17.24 -8.23 -0.09
N VAL A 442 18.10 -9.12 -0.59
CA VAL A 442 18.67 -9.07 -1.95
C VAL A 442 18.30 -10.29 -2.81
N GLU A 443 17.31 -11.08 -2.41
CA GLU A 443 16.82 -12.26 -3.15
C GLU A 443 16.18 -11.91 -4.51
N SER A 444 15.83 -10.64 -4.75
CA SER A 444 15.43 -10.20 -6.09
C SER A 444 16.64 -9.98 -6.99
N THR A 445 16.76 -10.80 -8.04
CA THR A 445 17.82 -10.69 -9.06
C THR A 445 17.86 -9.33 -9.76
N THR A 446 16.74 -8.59 -9.76
CA THR A 446 16.55 -7.30 -10.44
C THR A 446 16.71 -6.08 -9.53
N SER A 447 16.99 -6.27 -8.23
CA SER A 447 17.15 -5.12 -7.34
C SER A 447 18.51 -4.44 -7.55
N ASN A 448 18.48 -3.11 -7.69
CA ASN A 448 19.69 -2.27 -7.77
C ASN A 448 20.67 -2.52 -6.62
N ALA A 449 20.17 -2.83 -5.42
CA ALA A 449 21.04 -3.17 -4.28
C ALA A 449 21.75 -4.51 -4.47
N ALA A 450 21.05 -5.55 -4.93
CA ALA A 450 21.64 -6.86 -5.21
C ALA A 450 22.67 -6.80 -6.35
N GLU A 451 22.40 -5.98 -7.39
CA GLU A 451 23.35 -5.72 -8.46
C GLU A 451 24.61 -5.02 -7.95
N MET A 452 24.47 -3.92 -7.20
CA MET A 452 25.60 -3.19 -6.61
C MET A 452 26.49 -4.08 -5.72
N VAL A 453 25.88 -4.89 -4.86
CA VAL A 453 26.64 -5.79 -3.96
C VAL A 453 27.42 -6.85 -4.73
N ARG A 454 26.86 -7.41 -5.80
CA ARG A 454 27.56 -8.41 -6.64
C ARG A 454 28.79 -7.80 -7.32
N MET A 455 28.76 -6.50 -7.63
CA MET A 455 29.90 -5.79 -8.23
C MET A 455 31.06 -5.53 -7.26
N LEU A 456 30.86 -5.60 -5.94
CA LEU A 456 31.93 -5.33 -4.96
C LEU A 456 33.06 -6.37 -5.08
N PRO A 457 34.32 -5.98 -5.33
CA PRO A 457 35.43 -6.92 -5.41
C PRO A 457 35.83 -7.47 -4.04
N ALA A 458 35.90 -8.78 -3.86
CA ALA A 458 36.26 -9.36 -2.56
C ALA A 458 36.89 -10.73 -2.67
N VAL A 459 37.74 -11.05 -1.70
CA VAL A 459 38.34 -12.38 -1.54
C VAL A 459 37.31 -13.34 -0.94
N ASN A 460 36.81 -13.04 0.27
CA ASN A 460 35.86 -13.89 0.98
C ASN A 460 34.45 -13.28 0.95
N ARG A 461 33.42 -14.10 0.72
CA ARG A 461 32.03 -13.63 0.65
C ARG A 461 31.11 -14.41 1.58
N TRP A 462 30.39 -13.68 2.43
CA TRP A 462 29.48 -14.25 3.41
C TRP A 462 28.07 -13.70 3.25
N ALA A 463 27.09 -14.58 3.10
CA ALA A 463 25.68 -14.26 3.23
C ALA A 463 25.18 -14.77 4.58
N VAL A 464 24.73 -13.88 5.45
CA VAL A 464 24.23 -14.17 6.79
C VAL A 464 22.73 -13.90 6.80
N THR A 465 21.92 -14.90 7.11
CA THR A 465 20.45 -14.77 7.04
C THR A 465 19.72 -15.63 8.07
N GLY A 466 18.54 -15.17 8.52
CA GLY A 466 17.62 -15.96 9.34
C GLY A 466 16.73 -16.91 8.53
N THR A 467 16.47 -16.59 7.27
CA THR A 467 15.49 -17.24 6.37
C THR A 467 16.03 -17.25 4.94
N ILE A 468 15.72 -18.30 4.17
CA ILE A 468 16.12 -18.38 2.76
C ILE A 468 14.86 -18.68 1.95
N ASP A 469 14.45 -17.73 1.13
CA ASP A 469 13.33 -17.90 0.21
C ASP A 469 13.82 -18.16 -1.23
N ASP A 470 14.99 -17.62 -1.62
CA ASP A 470 15.59 -17.83 -2.96
C ASP A 470 17.12 -18.09 -2.90
N LEU A 471 17.55 -19.29 -3.30
CA LEU A 471 18.95 -19.74 -3.24
C LEU A 471 19.85 -19.22 -4.38
N PRO A 472 19.44 -19.20 -5.66
CA PRO A 472 20.31 -18.80 -6.77
C PRO A 472 20.96 -17.42 -6.64
N PRO A 473 20.27 -16.35 -6.21
CA PRO A 473 20.88 -15.05 -6.01
C PRO A 473 21.99 -15.07 -4.94
N LEU A 474 21.78 -15.85 -3.87
CA LEU A 474 22.75 -16.02 -2.79
C LEU A 474 23.97 -16.82 -3.24
N LEU A 475 23.77 -17.90 -3.99
CA LEU A 475 24.84 -18.71 -4.58
C LEU A 475 25.69 -17.90 -5.55
N GLN A 476 25.06 -17.08 -6.41
CA GLN A 476 25.77 -16.15 -7.28
C GLN A 476 26.55 -15.11 -6.50
N PHE A 477 26.00 -14.58 -5.41
CA PHE A 477 26.68 -13.60 -4.58
C PHE A 477 27.94 -14.18 -3.93
N VAL A 478 27.88 -15.38 -3.34
CA VAL A 478 29.07 -16.03 -2.76
C VAL A 478 30.06 -16.49 -3.83
N GLY A 479 29.71 -16.38 -5.11
CA GLY A 479 30.55 -16.69 -6.25
C GLY A 479 30.42 -18.11 -6.78
N PHE A 480 29.46 -18.89 -6.27
CA PHE A 480 29.17 -20.24 -6.74
C PHE A 480 28.19 -20.21 -7.93
N ASN A 481 28.65 -19.66 -9.05
CA ASN A 481 27.82 -19.47 -10.24
C ASN A 481 27.53 -20.79 -10.97
N GLU A 482 28.47 -21.73 -10.92
CA GLU A 482 28.43 -23.04 -11.57
C GLU A 482 27.29 -23.90 -11.04
N ALA A 483 26.94 -23.76 -9.75
CA ALA A 483 25.78 -24.42 -9.14
C ALA A 483 24.45 -24.12 -9.84
N CYS A 484 24.33 -22.92 -10.41
CA CYS A 484 23.13 -22.43 -11.06
C CYS A 484 23.19 -22.54 -12.59
N GLN A 485 24.27 -23.10 -13.15
CA GLN A 485 24.52 -23.15 -14.60
C GLN A 485 24.70 -24.61 -15.07
N PRO A 486 24.00 -25.05 -16.13
CA PRO A 486 23.01 -24.31 -16.89
C PRO A 486 21.70 -24.11 -16.08
N PRO A 487 20.89 -23.07 -16.37
CA PRO A 487 19.67 -22.79 -15.59
C PRO A 487 18.66 -23.95 -15.57
N ALA A 488 18.68 -24.78 -16.62
CA ALA A 488 17.86 -25.99 -16.69
C ALA A 488 18.27 -27.05 -15.65
N ALA A 489 19.55 -27.16 -15.30
CA ALA A 489 20.03 -28.09 -14.29
C ALA A 489 19.56 -27.71 -12.89
N TRP A 490 19.67 -26.43 -12.51
CA TRP A 490 19.15 -25.93 -11.23
C TRP A 490 17.65 -26.21 -11.09
N GLN A 491 16.88 -25.96 -12.15
CA GLN A 491 15.44 -26.23 -12.13
C GLN A 491 15.11 -27.70 -11.95
N THR A 492 15.87 -28.61 -12.58
CA THR A 492 15.70 -30.05 -12.34
C THR A 492 15.99 -30.41 -10.89
N VAL A 493 17.08 -29.89 -10.32
CA VAL A 493 17.47 -30.14 -8.92
C VAL A 493 16.41 -29.62 -7.95
N ASP A 494 15.98 -28.38 -8.12
CA ASP A 494 14.91 -27.76 -7.31
C ASP A 494 13.58 -28.53 -7.43
N LYS A 495 13.16 -28.85 -8.66
CA LYS A 495 11.95 -29.65 -8.89
C LYS A 495 12.05 -31.08 -8.35
N SER A 496 13.22 -31.70 -8.40
CA SER A 496 13.41 -33.05 -7.83
C SER A 496 13.16 -33.06 -6.33
N PHE A 497 13.53 -31.98 -5.65
CA PHE A 497 13.30 -31.84 -4.23
C PHE A 497 11.83 -31.51 -3.92
N GLN A 498 11.24 -30.61 -4.71
CA GLN A 498 9.84 -30.22 -4.57
C GLN A 498 8.90 -31.42 -4.83
N LEU A 499 9.05 -32.08 -5.98
CA LEU A 499 8.15 -33.13 -6.48
C LEU A 499 8.43 -34.51 -5.87
N ASN A 500 9.70 -34.91 -5.80
CA ASN A 500 10.06 -36.28 -5.42
C ASN A 500 10.51 -36.39 -3.96
N HIS A 501 10.50 -35.27 -3.20
CA HIS A 501 11.05 -35.18 -1.84
C HIS A 501 12.48 -35.76 -1.72
N ASN A 502 13.27 -35.68 -2.79
CA ASN A 502 14.63 -36.19 -2.82
C ASN A 502 15.61 -35.04 -2.50
N PRO A 503 16.12 -34.90 -1.26
CA PRO A 503 17.02 -33.81 -0.91
C PRO A 503 18.44 -34.03 -1.46
N LYS A 504 18.80 -35.25 -1.89
CA LYS A 504 20.19 -35.63 -2.17
C LYS A 504 20.89 -34.73 -3.20
N PRO A 505 20.32 -34.43 -4.39
CA PRO A 505 20.99 -33.58 -5.37
C PRO A 505 21.23 -32.14 -4.87
N LEU A 506 20.31 -31.63 -4.05
CA LEU A 506 20.40 -30.30 -3.46
C LEU A 506 21.38 -30.28 -2.27
N LEU A 507 21.43 -31.35 -1.48
CA LEU A 507 22.41 -31.51 -0.40
C LEU A 507 23.84 -31.60 -0.93
N ASP A 508 24.08 -32.40 -1.98
CA ASP A 508 25.41 -32.54 -2.59
C ASP A 508 25.96 -31.20 -3.09
N LEU A 509 25.06 -30.28 -3.49
CA LEU A 509 25.40 -28.93 -3.91
C LEU A 509 25.60 -27.96 -2.73
N LEU A 510 24.70 -28.00 -1.74
CA LEU A 510 24.64 -27.00 -0.66
C LEU A 510 25.54 -27.32 0.52
N GLU A 511 25.91 -28.58 0.77
CA GLU A 511 26.68 -28.97 1.96
C GLU A 511 28.01 -28.22 2.12
N HIS A 512 28.59 -27.80 1.00
CA HIS A 512 29.88 -27.11 0.94
C HIS A 512 29.75 -25.58 0.93
N SER A 513 28.55 -25.03 0.73
CA SER A 513 28.32 -23.59 0.58
C SER A 513 27.35 -23.00 1.59
N LEU A 514 26.55 -23.83 2.28
CA LEU A 514 25.49 -23.39 3.18
C LEU A 514 25.55 -24.14 4.50
N TRP A 515 25.46 -23.40 5.61
CA TRP A 515 25.34 -23.91 6.97
C TRP A 515 24.02 -23.45 7.59
N ARG A 516 23.31 -24.36 8.27
CA ARG A 516 22.10 -23.99 9.02
C ARG A 516 21.98 -24.76 10.33
N THR A 517 21.79 -23.99 11.40
CA THR A 517 21.36 -24.46 12.72
C THR A 517 19.91 -24.05 12.99
N CYS A 518 19.08 -25.03 13.37
CA CYS A 518 17.70 -24.81 13.81
C CYS A 518 17.62 -24.77 15.34
N MET A 519 16.82 -23.85 15.89
CA MET A 519 16.65 -23.68 17.35
C MET A 519 16.11 -24.95 18.01
N SER A 520 15.25 -25.71 17.31
CA SER A 520 14.71 -26.99 17.78
C SER A 520 15.79 -28.03 18.07
N LYS A 521 16.88 -28.07 17.28
CA LYS A 521 17.98 -29.03 17.42
C LYS A 521 18.94 -28.65 18.56
N VAL A 522 19.12 -27.35 18.80
CA VAL A 522 20.07 -26.82 19.81
C VAL A 522 19.40 -26.25 21.05
N LYS A 523 18.08 -26.45 21.24
CA LYS A 523 17.32 -25.89 22.38
C LYS A 523 17.94 -26.22 23.75
N HIS A 524 18.46 -27.43 23.89
CA HIS A 524 19.13 -27.91 25.09
C HIS A 524 20.47 -27.19 25.36
N GLU A 525 21.11 -26.60 24.35
CA GLU A 525 22.36 -25.84 24.44
C GLU A 525 22.14 -24.34 24.69
N LEU A 526 20.92 -23.82 24.46
CA LEU A 526 20.59 -22.38 24.53
C LEU A 526 20.32 -21.88 25.96
N GLY A 527 19.64 -22.68 26.78
CA GLY A 527 19.28 -22.30 28.15
C GLY A 527 18.19 -21.21 28.24
N ILE A 528 17.30 -21.10 27.25
CA ILE A 528 16.19 -20.14 27.24
C ILE A 528 15.03 -20.69 28.12
N PRO A 529 14.45 -19.89 29.03
CA PRO A 529 13.26 -20.26 29.82
C PRO A 529 12.06 -20.67 28.94
N PRO A 530 11.07 -21.43 29.44
CA PRO A 530 9.93 -21.86 28.63
C PRO A 530 9.04 -20.70 28.15
N GLN A 531 8.36 -20.90 27.01
CA GLN A 531 7.34 -20.01 26.47
C GLN A 531 5.95 -20.63 26.58
N THR A 532 4.96 -19.82 26.97
CA THR A 532 3.56 -20.20 27.08
C THR A 532 2.70 -19.40 26.10
N GLU A 533 1.71 -20.03 25.48
CA GLU A 533 0.74 -19.36 24.60
C GLU A 533 -0.67 -19.38 25.23
N VAL A 534 -1.38 -18.26 25.16
CA VAL A 534 -2.73 -18.09 25.70
C VAL A 534 -3.62 -17.43 24.65
N VAL A 535 -4.74 -18.07 24.31
CA VAL A 535 -5.75 -17.54 23.39
C VAL A 535 -6.94 -16.99 24.18
N HIS A 536 -7.16 -15.69 24.10
CA HIS A 536 -8.30 -14.99 24.69
C HIS A 536 -9.43 -14.91 23.66
N ARG A 537 -10.49 -15.69 23.90
CA ARG A 537 -11.72 -15.66 23.08
C ARG A 537 -12.70 -14.63 23.63
N LEU A 538 -13.16 -13.74 22.76
CA LEU A 538 -13.96 -12.57 23.11
C LEU A 538 -15.30 -12.59 22.37
N GLU A 539 -16.34 -12.06 23.00
CA GLU A 539 -17.64 -11.81 22.37
C GLU A 539 -17.86 -10.31 22.20
N LEU A 540 -18.35 -9.88 21.04
CA LEU A 540 -18.69 -8.48 20.81
C LEU A 540 -19.89 -8.06 21.65
N SER A 541 -19.92 -6.80 22.06
CA SER A 541 -21.14 -6.22 22.66
C SER A 541 -22.32 -6.27 21.68
N ASN A 542 -23.56 -6.19 22.18
CA ASN A 542 -24.76 -6.24 21.32
C ASN A 542 -24.73 -5.17 20.21
N VAL A 543 -24.19 -3.98 20.50
CA VAL A 543 -24.06 -2.87 19.53
C VAL A 543 -23.00 -3.20 18.47
N GLU A 544 -21.81 -3.65 18.89
CA GLU A 544 -20.72 -4.01 18.00
C GLU A 544 -21.06 -5.23 17.14
N SER A 545 -21.73 -6.23 17.71
CA SER A 545 -22.17 -7.45 17.02
C SER A 545 -23.19 -7.12 15.92
N LEU A 546 -24.18 -6.26 16.21
CA LEU A 546 -25.13 -5.78 15.20
C LEU A 546 -24.40 -5.06 14.06
N TYR A 547 -23.52 -4.12 14.38
CA TYR A 547 -22.75 -3.38 13.39
C TYR A 547 -21.86 -4.30 12.56
N TYR A 548 -21.15 -5.23 13.20
CA TYR A 548 -20.26 -6.18 12.56
C TYR A 548 -21.02 -7.06 11.56
N ARG A 549 -22.18 -7.61 11.92
CA ARG A 549 -22.99 -8.44 11.01
C ARG A 549 -23.44 -7.68 9.76
N GLU A 550 -23.85 -6.42 9.92
CA GLU A 550 -24.25 -5.58 8.79
C GLU A 550 -23.09 -5.23 7.87
N GLU A 551 -21.95 -4.84 8.45
CA GLU A 551 -20.74 -4.57 7.67
C GLU A 551 -20.17 -5.83 7.04
N HIS A 552 -20.28 -6.99 7.72
CA HIS A 552 -19.89 -8.28 7.18
C HIS A 552 -20.66 -8.60 5.91
N ASN A 553 -21.99 -8.47 5.92
CA ASN A 553 -22.82 -8.73 4.74
C ASN A 553 -22.47 -7.78 3.59
N LYS A 554 -22.30 -6.48 3.87
CA LYS A 554 -21.86 -5.51 2.86
C LYS A 554 -20.48 -5.85 2.28
N CYS A 555 -19.52 -6.19 3.14
CA CYS A 555 -18.17 -6.55 2.71
C CYS A 555 -18.15 -7.87 1.93
N HIS A 556 -19.01 -8.84 2.30
CA HIS A 556 -19.18 -10.09 1.57
C HIS A 556 -19.74 -9.85 0.17
N GLU A 557 -20.83 -9.08 0.05
CA GLU A 557 -21.40 -8.73 -1.25
C GLU A 557 -20.42 -7.94 -2.13
N GLN A 558 -19.73 -6.94 -1.55
CA GLN A 558 -18.70 -6.19 -2.27
C GLN A 558 -17.55 -7.08 -2.72
N PHE A 559 -17.10 -8.00 -1.87
CA PHE A 559 -16.07 -8.98 -2.24
C PHE A 559 -16.54 -9.83 -3.42
N LEU A 560 -17.76 -10.39 -3.37
CA LEU A 560 -18.31 -11.18 -4.48
C LEU A 560 -18.46 -10.38 -5.78
N GLN A 561 -18.90 -9.12 -5.69
CA GLN A 561 -19.01 -8.23 -6.85
C GLN A 561 -17.64 -7.90 -7.46
N GLU A 562 -16.64 -7.58 -6.63
CA GLU A 562 -15.29 -7.27 -7.12
C GLU A 562 -14.57 -8.50 -7.67
N VAL A 563 -14.85 -9.70 -7.13
CA VAL A 563 -14.41 -10.95 -7.75
C VAL A 563 -15.09 -11.09 -9.12
N ALA A 564 -16.42 -11.05 -9.18
CA ALA A 564 -17.17 -11.26 -10.42
C ALA A 564 -16.76 -10.28 -11.55
N LYS A 565 -16.57 -9.00 -11.24
CA LYS A 565 -16.15 -7.97 -12.21
C LYS A 565 -14.75 -8.18 -12.78
N ASN A 566 -13.84 -8.78 -12.01
CA ASN A 566 -12.42 -8.82 -12.35
C ASN A 566 -11.91 -10.22 -12.69
N THR A 567 -12.74 -11.26 -12.57
CA THR A 567 -12.38 -12.67 -12.87
C THR A 567 -13.19 -13.31 -13.99
N HIS A 568 -13.83 -12.51 -14.86
CA HIS A 568 -14.73 -12.92 -15.95
C HIS A 568 -14.26 -14.06 -16.91
N HIS A 569 -13.01 -14.53 -16.83
CA HIS A 569 -12.46 -15.63 -17.64
C HIS A 569 -12.21 -16.95 -16.88
N ASN A 570 -12.54 -17.06 -15.59
CA ASN A 570 -12.39 -18.30 -14.82
C ASN A 570 -13.69 -18.64 -14.06
N GLU A 571 -14.54 -19.49 -14.65
CA GLU A 571 -15.83 -19.90 -14.08
C GLU A 571 -15.68 -20.60 -12.70
N ASP A 572 -14.55 -21.26 -12.44
CA ASP A 572 -14.34 -22.04 -11.22
C ASP A 572 -13.74 -21.26 -10.03
N ASN A 573 -13.36 -19.98 -10.21
CA ASN A 573 -12.67 -19.17 -9.17
C ASN A 573 -11.47 -19.86 -8.48
N SER A 574 -10.89 -20.89 -9.11
CA SER A 574 -9.76 -21.71 -8.65
C SER A 574 -8.41 -20.99 -8.80
N SER A 575 -8.42 -19.79 -9.39
CA SER A 575 -7.25 -18.93 -9.55
C SER A 575 -6.58 -18.66 -8.21
N ARG A 576 -5.28 -18.97 -8.13
CA ARG A 576 -4.41 -18.64 -6.98
C ARG A 576 -4.17 -17.14 -6.90
N LEU A 577 -4.06 -16.60 -5.69
CA LEU A 577 -3.85 -15.16 -5.47
C LEU A 577 -2.56 -14.66 -6.13
N ALA A 578 -1.50 -15.47 -6.16
CA ALA A 578 -0.23 -15.14 -6.83
C ALA A 578 -0.33 -14.96 -8.35
N ALA A 579 -1.35 -15.52 -9.01
CA ALA A 579 -1.59 -15.33 -10.45
C ALA A 579 -2.30 -14.00 -10.76
N ILE A 580 -2.83 -13.32 -9.74
CA ILE A 580 -3.55 -12.06 -9.86
C ILE A 580 -2.55 -10.91 -9.69
N SER A 581 -2.67 -9.87 -10.52
CA SER A 581 -1.77 -8.71 -10.40
C SER A 581 -1.87 -8.05 -9.02
N PRO A 582 -0.77 -7.56 -8.43
CA PRO A 582 -0.79 -6.98 -7.08
C PRO A 582 -1.75 -5.79 -6.93
N GLN A 583 -1.96 -5.02 -8.00
CA GLN A 583 -2.92 -3.90 -8.02
C GLN A 583 -4.36 -4.40 -7.94
N LEU A 584 -4.70 -5.44 -8.71
CA LEU A 584 -6.03 -6.02 -8.70
C LEU A 584 -6.33 -6.76 -7.39
N LEU A 585 -5.35 -7.49 -6.86
CA LEU A 585 -5.46 -8.15 -5.57
C LEU A 585 -5.77 -7.18 -4.43
N ARG A 586 -5.19 -5.96 -4.45
CA ARG A 586 -5.50 -4.90 -3.47
C ARG A 586 -6.96 -4.45 -3.53
N ILE A 587 -7.56 -4.40 -4.72
CA ILE A 587 -8.97 -4.03 -4.90
C ILE A 587 -9.86 -5.13 -4.34
N ILE A 588 -9.59 -6.39 -4.71
CA ILE A 588 -10.35 -7.57 -4.26
C ILE A 588 -10.27 -7.75 -2.74
N LEU A 589 -9.09 -7.53 -2.13
CA LEU A 589 -8.90 -7.71 -0.67
C LEU A 589 -9.42 -6.54 0.17
N LYS A 590 -9.81 -5.41 -0.43
CA LYS A 590 -10.24 -4.22 0.32
C LYS A 590 -11.41 -4.51 1.29
N PRO A 591 -12.47 -5.25 0.90
CA PRO A 591 -13.55 -5.62 1.83
C PRO A 591 -13.08 -6.57 2.94
N PHE A 592 -12.21 -7.53 2.63
CA PHE A 592 -11.62 -8.46 3.59
C PHE A 592 -10.78 -7.74 4.66
N LEU A 593 -9.94 -6.77 4.27
CA LEU A 593 -9.16 -5.98 5.22
C LEU A 593 -10.04 -5.06 6.07
N ARG A 594 -11.14 -4.54 5.52
CA ARG A 594 -12.11 -3.72 6.27
C ARG A 594 -12.78 -4.52 7.38
N ILE A 595 -13.31 -5.71 7.07
CA ILE A 595 -14.01 -6.51 8.08
C ILE A 595 -13.09 -7.02 9.19
N ARG A 596 -11.82 -7.32 8.89
CA ARG A 596 -10.79 -7.61 9.91
C ARG A 596 -10.58 -6.44 10.87
N LYS A 597 -10.52 -5.20 10.37
CA LYS A 597 -10.39 -4.02 11.24
C LYS A 597 -11.59 -3.84 12.17
N THR A 598 -12.80 -4.08 11.65
CA THR A 598 -14.05 -3.97 12.40
C THR A 598 -14.11 -4.91 13.61
N CYS A 599 -13.38 -6.03 13.59
CA CYS A 599 -13.27 -6.94 14.75
C CYS A 599 -12.59 -6.30 15.97
N SER A 600 -11.72 -5.31 15.75
CA SER A 600 -11.00 -4.62 16.82
C SER A 600 -11.64 -3.28 17.18
N VAL A 601 -12.00 -2.47 16.18
CA VAL A 601 -12.67 -1.17 16.38
C VAL A 601 -13.66 -0.92 15.23
N PRO A 602 -14.91 -0.49 15.51
CA PRO A 602 -15.87 -0.10 14.47
C PRO A 602 -15.34 1.01 13.55
N VAL A 603 -15.39 0.80 12.22
CA VAL A 603 -14.83 1.73 11.22
C VAL A 603 -15.92 2.32 10.32
N VAL A 604 -16.26 3.59 10.54
CA VAL A 604 -17.29 4.29 9.77
C VAL A 604 -16.66 5.28 8.78
N ASN A 605 -17.14 5.26 7.53
CA ASN A 605 -16.77 6.25 6.50
C ASN A 605 -17.57 7.54 6.71
N ASN A 606 -16.89 8.68 6.84
CA ASN A 606 -17.54 9.99 6.79
C ASN A 606 -17.60 10.49 5.32
N ASN A 607 -18.81 10.78 4.83
CA ASN A 607 -19.06 11.15 3.43
C ASN A 607 -18.47 12.50 3.00
N SER A 608 -18.00 13.33 3.94
CA SER A 608 -17.54 14.69 3.69
C SER A 608 -16.02 14.85 3.51
N LEU A 609 -15.19 13.90 3.97
CA LEU A 609 -13.72 14.07 3.99
C LEU A 609 -12.91 12.81 3.62
N HIS A 610 -13.55 11.70 3.22
CA HIS A 610 -12.89 10.40 3.00
C HIS A 610 -12.05 9.87 4.18
N THR A 611 -12.11 10.49 5.37
CA THR A 611 -11.45 10.04 6.58
C THR A 611 -12.24 8.94 7.29
N LEU A 612 -11.54 7.87 7.66
CA LEU A 612 -12.08 6.79 8.49
C LEU A 612 -12.25 7.30 9.93
N SER A 613 -13.48 7.22 10.46
CA SER A 613 -13.76 7.51 11.85
C SER A 613 -13.84 6.21 12.65
N PHE A 614 -13.11 6.16 13.76
CA PHE A 614 -13.14 5.08 14.73
C PHE A 614 -14.07 5.52 15.85
N LEU A 615 -15.20 4.82 15.99
CA LEU A 615 -16.22 5.20 16.96
C LEU A 615 -16.10 4.34 18.21
N ASP A 616 -16.22 4.97 19.38
CA ASP A 616 -16.45 4.23 20.62
C ASP A 616 -17.86 3.59 20.60
N PRO A 617 -18.18 2.66 21.52
CA PRO A 617 -19.47 1.99 21.52
C PRO A 617 -20.69 2.93 21.60
N GLN A 618 -20.57 4.07 22.28
CA GLN A 618 -21.65 5.03 22.48
C GLN A 618 -21.85 5.90 21.23
N ASP A 619 -20.75 6.36 20.65
CA ASP A 619 -20.74 7.07 19.37
C ASP A 619 -21.22 6.17 18.22
N LEU A 620 -20.84 4.89 18.24
CA LEU A 620 -21.34 3.89 17.29
C LEU A 620 -22.86 3.75 17.43
N LEU A 621 -23.39 3.63 18.65
CA LEU A 621 -24.82 3.53 18.89
C LEU A 621 -25.57 4.78 18.38
N ASN A 622 -25.05 5.98 18.67
CA ASN A 622 -25.63 7.23 18.18
C ASN A 622 -25.60 7.32 16.65
N HIS A 623 -24.49 6.89 16.01
CA HIS A 623 -24.37 6.82 14.56
C HIS A 623 -25.38 5.83 13.95
N LEU A 624 -25.54 4.64 14.53
CA LEU A 624 -26.52 3.66 14.09
C LEU A 624 -27.95 4.19 14.22
N ILE A 625 -28.28 4.88 15.31
CA ILE A 625 -29.58 5.53 15.50
C ILE A 625 -29.82 6.57 14.41
N SER A 626 -28.87 7.49 14.19
CA SER A 626 -28.99 8.56 13.20
C SER A 626 -29.14 8.02 11.78
N ASN A 627 -28.31 7.04 11.41
CA ASN A 627 -28.38 6.39 10.10
C ASN A 627 -29.72 5.68 9.88
N ASN A 628 -30.21 4.96 10.91
CA ASN A 628 -31.48 4.28 10.83
C ASN A 628 -32.67 5.28 10.79
N GLU A 629 -32.58 6.42 11.47
CA GLU A 629 -33.56 7.51 11.36
C GLU A 629 -33.61 8.07 9.93
N ASN A 630 -32.45 8.26 9.28
CA ASN A 630 -32.37 8.70 7.89
C ASN A 630 -32.96 7.67 6.91
N GLU A 631 -32.69 6.38 7.10
CA GLU A 631 -33.30 5.33 6.28
C GLU A 631 -34.81 5.23 6.50
N CYS A 632 -35.30 5.41 7.74
CA CYS A 632 -36.73 5.55 8.02
C CYS A 632 -37.34 6.73 7.25
N LYS A 633 -36.72 7.92 7.28
CA LYS A 633 -37.17 9.10 6.51
C LYS A 633 -37.24 8.80 5.02
N LYS A 634 -36.23 8.11 4.47
CA LYS A 634 -36.17 7.72 3.06
C LYS A 634 -37.34 6.82 2.66
N GLN A 635 -37.64 5.78 3.44
CA GLN A 635 -38.79 4.92 3.17
C GLN A 635 -40.13 5.64 3.35
N LEU A 636 -40.22 6.53 4.35
CA LEU A 636 -41.42 7.34 4.58
C LEU A 636 -41.68 8.31 3.41
N ARG A 637 -40.62 8.90 2.83
CA ARG A 637 -40.67 9.69 1.60
C ARG A 637 -41.15 8.85 0.41
N SER A 638 -40.64 7.63 0.24
CA SER A 638 -41.10 6.72 -0.83
C SER A 638 -42.57 6.33 -0.67
N TRP A 639 -43.03 6.09 0.56
CA TRP A 639 -44.43 5.81 0.87
C TRP A 639 -45.32 7.01 0.51
N ALA A 640 -44.99 8.21 1.00
CA ALA A 640 -45.73 9.43 0.69
C ALA A 640 -45.73 9.74 -0.82
N SER A 641 -44.60 9.58 -1.50
CA SER A 641 -44.49 9.75 -2.95
C SER A 641 -45.38 8.77 -3.73
N ALA A 642 -45.49 7.51 -3.29
CA ALA A 642 -46.36 6.51 -3.92
C ALA A 642 -47.85 6.85 -3.79
N TYR A 643 -48.27 7.47 -2.66
CA TYR A 643 -49.62 8.02 -2.52
C TYR A 643 -49.86 9.18 -3.50
N ASN A 644 -48.96 10.16 -3.57
CA ASN A 644 -49.05 11.28 -4.51
C ASN A 644 -49.08 10.81 -5.97
N GLY A 645 -48.22 9.86 -6.34
CA GLY A 645 -48.18 9.28 -7.68
C GLY A 645 -49.48 8.55 -8.04
N SER A 646 -50.01 7.73 -7.13
CA SER A 646 -51.30 7.05 -7.34
C SER A 646 -52.46 8.04 -7.46
N ALA A 647 -52.49 9.07 -6.60
CA ALA A 647 -53.49 10.13 -6.62
C ALA A 647 -53.48 10.92 -7.94
N ALA A 648 -52.29 11.24 -8.46
CA ALA A 648 -52.14 11.91 -9.76
C ALA A 648 -52.71 11.07 -10.91
N ILE A 649 -52.50 9.75 -10.92
CA ILE A 649 -53.10 8.86 -11.93
C ILE A 649 -54.63 8.82 -11.83
N TYR A 650 -55.20 8.73 -10.63
CA TYR A 650 -56.65 8.82 -10.44
C TYR A 650 -57.22 10.16 -10.90
N PHE A 651 -56.47 11.24 -10.68
CA PHE A 651 -56.81 12.58 -11.17
C PHE A 651 -56.86 12.62 -12.70
N ILE A 652 -55.84 12.07 -13.39
CA ILE A 652 -55.80 11.96 -14.86
C ILE A 652 -57.01 11.17 -15.38
N ARG A 653 -57.39 10.09 -14.70
CA ARG A 653 -58.57 9.28 -15.03
C ARG A 653 -59.91 9.96 -14.67
N LYS A 654 -59.90 11.20 -14.18
CA LYS A 654 -61.08 11.94 -13.70
C LYS A 654 -61.82 11.30 -12.52
N HIS A 655 -61.15 10.40 -11.79
CA HIS A 655 -61.70 9.78 -10.58
C HIS A 655 -61.33 10.63 -9.35
N TYR A 656 -61.89 11.85 -9.26
CA TYR A 656 -61.48 12.86 -8.27
C TYR A 656 -61.66 12.40 -6.81
N HIS A 657 -62.76 11.70 -6.49
CA HIS A 657 -63.00 11.11 -5.16
C HIS A 657 -61.85 10.19 -4.68
N GLN A 658 -61.35 9.31 -5.55
CA GLN A 658 -60.23 8.41 -5.25
C GLN A 658 -58.91 9.17 -5.13
N ALA A 659 -58.68 10.19 -5.97
CA ALA A 659 -57.52 11.05 -5.84
C ALA A 659 -57.49 11.78 -4.48
N ILE A 660 -58.61 12.38 -4.08
CA ILE A 660 -58.76 13.05 -2.76
C ILE A 660 -58.50 12.05 -1.62
N ARG A 661 -59.04 10.82 -1.70
CA ARG A 661 -58.79 9.78 -0.69
C ARG A 661 -57.31 9.45 -0.54
N GLN A 662 -56.58 9.28 -1.64
CA GLN A 662 -55.15 8.96 -1.59
C GLN A 662 -54.32 10.11 -1.00
N TYR A 663 -54.61 11.36 -1.36
CA TYR A 663 -53.95 12.51 -0.74
C TYR A 663 -54.28 12.63 0.76
N LYS A 664 -55.52 12.37 1.19
CA LYS A 664 -55.89 12.35 2.63
C LYS A 664 -55.14 11.24 3.39
N LEU A 665 -54.89 10.07 2.77
CA LEU A 665 -54.07 9.02 3.39
C LEU A 665 -52.62 9.46 3.61
N LEU A 666 -52.04 10.23 2.70
CA LEU A 666 -50.71 10.83 2.90
C LEU A 666 -50.71 11.81 4.08
N LEU A 667 -51.69 12.70 4.17
CA LEU A 667 -51.79 13.65 5.28
C LEU A 667 -51.98 12.95 6.62
N LYS A 668 -52.76 11.85 6.63
CA LYS A 668 -52.88 10.99 7.82
C LYS A 668 -51.54 10.35 8.19
N LEU A 669 -50.81 9.81 7.21
CA LEU A 669 -49.47 9.24 7.44
C LEU A 669 -48.51 10.28 8.04
N ALA A 670 -48.56 11.53 7.55
CA ALA A 670 -47.76 12.62 8.09
C ALA A 670 -48.15 12.99 9.52
N ALA A 671 -49.44 12.92 9.87
CA ALA A 671 -49.91 13.14 11.25
C ALA A 671 -49.50 12.01 12.19
N ASP A 672 -49.59 10.74 11.75
CA ASP A 672 -49.20 9.56 12.53
C ASP A 672 -47.69 9.55 12.84
N TYR A 673 -46.87 10.15 11.96
CA TYR A 673 -45.41 10.24 12.10
C TYR A 673 -44.92 11.70 12.01
N ASN A 674 -45.07 12.43 13.12
CA ASN A 674 -44.62 13.83 13.27
C ASN A 674 -43.69 14.02 14.49
N LYS A 675 -42.72 13.11 14.67
CA LYS A 675 -41.68 13.27 15.70
C LYS A 675 -40.49 14.03 15.10
N ASP A 676 -39.78 14.83 15.89
CA ASP A 676 -38.70 15.72 15.42
C ASP A 676 -37.64 15.01 14.54
N ASN A 677 -37.38 13.71 14.80
CA ASN A 677 -36.39 12.95 14.04
C ASN A 677 -36.96 12.12 12.87
N ILE A 678 -38.27 11.92 12.75
CA ILE A 678 -38.89 11.16 11.63
C ILE A 678 -40.22 11.84 11.28
N SER A 679 -40.23 12.52 10.14
CA SER A 679 -41.39 13.23 9.61
C SER A 679 -41.46 13.13 8.09
N VAL A 680 -42.67 13.21 7.53
CA VAL A 680 -42.88 13.34 6.07
C VAL A 680 -42.42 14.73 5.62
N ASP A 681 -41.71 14.81 4.49
CA ASP A 681 -41.23 16.08 3.94
C ASP A 681 -42.39 17.06 3.69
N SER A 682 -42.21 18.33 4.06
CA SER A 682 -43.21 19.39 3.88
C SER A 682 -43.67 19.52 2.43
N VAL A 683 -42.75 19.34 1.47
CA VAL A 683 -42.98 19.44 0.02
C VAL A 683 -44.02 18.43 -0.48
N LEU A 684 -43.97 17.19 0.03
CA LEU A 684 -44.94 16.14 -0.34
C LEU A 684 -46.33 16.41 0.25
N GLN A 685 -46.39 17.05 1.42
CA GLN A 685 -47.63 17.49 2.06
C GLN A 685 -48.24 18.69 1.34
N ILE A 686 -47.42 19.68 0.94
CA ILE A 686 -47.85 20.83 0.12
C ILE A 686 -48.44 20.34 -1.20
N HIS A 687 -47.78 19.39 -1.88
CA HIS A 687 -48.31 18.75 -3.08
C HIS A 687 -49.70 18.16 -2.84
N ALA A 688 -49.89 17.36 -1.78
CA ALA A 688 -51.17 16.75 -1.47
C ALA A 688 -52.26 17.81 -1.21
N LEU A 689 -51.96 18.82 -0.39
CA LEU A 689 -52.90 19.90 -0.04
C LEU A 689 -53.32 20.71 -1.27
N TYR A 690 -52.37 21.16 -2.08
CA TYR A 690 -52.66 21.93 -3.30
C TYR A 690 -53.53 21.12 -4.27
N ASN A 691 -53.20 19.84 -4.45
CA ASN A 691 -53.90 18.98 -5.39
C ASN A 691 -55.28 18.50 -4.88
N ILE A 692 -55.50 18.41 -3.56
CA ILE A 692 -56.83 18.23 -2.97
C ILE A 692 -57.73 19.42 -3.30
N LEU A 693 -57.25 20.65 -3.12
CA LEU A 693 -58.03 21.87 -3.41
C LEU A 693 -58.45 21.90 -4.89
N GLN A 694 -57.53 21.58 -5.79
CA GLN A 694 -57.79 21.48 -7.24
C GLN A 694 -58.76 20.33 -7.59
N ALA A 695 -58.59 19.16 -6.98
CA ALA A 695 -59.47 18.01 -7.23
C ALA A 695 -60.90 18.28 -6.74
N SER A 696 -61.04 18.92 -5.57
CA SER A 696 -62.34 19.27 -4.98
C SER A 696 -63.10 20.29 -5.84
N ALA A 697 -62.40 21.28 -6.41
CA ALA A 697 -63.03 22.24 -7.32
C ALA A 697 -63.64 21.58 -8.57
N LEU A 698 -63.04 20.48 -9.04
CA LEU A 698 -63.48 19.71 -10.21
C LEU A 698 -64.42 18.54 -9.88
N ALA A 699 -64.58 18.19 -8.60
CA ALA A 699 -65.39 17.07 -8.14
C ALA A 699 -66.90 17.39 -8.15
N ALA A 700 -67.71 16.33 -8.23
CA ALA A 700 -69.16 16.43 -8.06
C ALA A 700 -69.50 17.02 -6.67
N PRO A 701 -70.63 17.74 -6.51
CA PRO A 701 -70.95 18.47 -5.26
C PRO A 701 -70.86 17.61 -3.99
N GLN A 702 -71.25 16.33 -4.08
CA GLN A 702 -71.21 15.37 -2.97
C GLN A 702 -69.79 14.91 -2.57
N ASP A 703 -68.80 15.07 -3.45
CA ASP A 703 -67.41 14.62 -3.26
C ASP A 703 -66.46 15.80 -2.95
N ARG A 704 -67.01 17.02 -2.79
CA ARG A 704 -66.24 18.21 -2.44
C ARG A 704 -65.86 18.19 -0.96
N ILE A 705 -64.70 18.77 -0.65
CA ILE A 705 -64.31 19.03 0.74
C ILE A 705 -65.17 20.15 1.34
N SER A 706 -65.30 20.16 2.66
CA SER A 706 -66.03 21.22 3.37
C SER A 706 -65.28 22.56 3.33
N GLU A 707 -66.00 23.69 3.49
CA GLU A 707 -65.38 25.03 3.56
C GLU A 707 -64.37 25.16 4.73
N ILE A 708 -64.63 24.45 5.83
CA ILE A 708 -63.73 24.37 6.99
C ILE A 708 -62.44 23.62 6.62
N GLU A 709 -62.54 22.51 5.89
CA GLU A 709 -61.36 21.81 5.37
C GLU A 709 -60.58 22.67 4.37
N GLU A 710 -61.27 23.40 3.50
CA GLU A 710 -60.62 24.26 2.51
C GLU A 710 -59.78 25.36 3.15
N THR A 711 -60.34 26.06 4.15
CA THR A 711 -59.64 27.10 4.93
C THR A 711 -58.47 26.51 5.72
N THR A 712 -58.68 25.35 6.35
CA THR A 712 -57.64 24.62 7.09
C THR A 712 -56.48 24.21 6.18
N TYR A 713 -56.75 23.62 5.02
CA TYR A 713 -55.71 23.18 4.08
C TYR A 713 -54.93 24.35 3.48
N LYS A 714 -55.57 25.49 3.20
CA LYS A 714 -54.88 26.71 2.76
C LYS A 714 -53.91 27.22 3.85
N SER A 715 -54.36 27.28 5.10
CA SER A 715 -53.52 27.69 6.24
C SER A 715 -52.34 26.72 6.47
N GLN A 716 -52.60 25.41 6.40
CA GLN A 716 -51.54 24.40 6.53
C GLN A 716 -50.51 24.51 5.40
N MET A 717 -50.95 24.74 4.17
CA MET A 717 -50.05 24.91 3.01
C MET A 717 -49.11 26.10 3.19
N GLN A 718 -49.62 27.25 3.66
CA GLN A 718 -48.80 28.42 3.99
C GLN A 718 -47.78 28.11 5.10
N LYS A 719 -48.22 27.46 6.18
CA LYS A 719 -47.35 27.06 7.30
C LYS A 719 -46.21 26.13 6.83
N PHE A 720 -46.52 25.15 5.99
CA PHE A 720 -45.51 24.23 5.46
C PHE A 720 -44.56 24.91 4.46
N GLY A 721 -45.04 25.87 3.68
CA GLY A 721 -44.20 26.69 2.79
C GLY A 721 -43.14 27.46 3.58
N TRP A 722 -43.53 28.15 4.65
CA TRP A 722 -42.55 28.81 5.53
C TRP A 722 -41.64 27.81 6.24
N LYS A 723 -42.18 26.71 6.79
CA LYS A 723 -41.39 25.67 7.45
C LYS A 723 -40.28 25.11 6.54
N TYR A 724 -40.51 25.02 5.23
CA TYR A 724 -39.51 24.56 4.28
C TYR A 724 -38.36 25.56 4.10
N LEU A 725 -38.68 26.86 4.03
CA LEU A 725 -37.67 27.91 3.79
C LEU A 725 -36.96 28.37 5.07
N GLU A 726 -37.48 28.05 6.25
CA GLU A 726 -37.01 28.59 7.52
C GLU A 726 -35.52 28.28 7.77
N GLU A 727 -35.08 27.06 7.50
CA GLU A 727 -33.70 26.64 7.72
C GLU A 727 -32.74 27.34 6.74
N THR A 728 -33.04 27.29 5.44
CA THR A 728 -32.28 28.00 4.40
C THR A 728 -32.23 29.51 4.67
N SER A 729 -33.34 30.09 5.15
CA SER A 729 -33.41 31.51 5.51
C SER A 729 -32.49 31.86 6.68
N LYS A 730 -32.38 31.01 7.71
CA LYS A 730 -31.45 31.21 8.83
C LYS A 730 -29.99 31.16 8.37
N VAL A 731 -29.63 30.22 7.49
CA VAL A 731 -28.27 30.12 6.94
C VAL A 731 -27.93 31.33 6.08
N LEU A 732 -28.86 31.75 5.21
CA LEU A 732 -28.74 32.95 4.40
C LEU A 732 -28.54 34.22 5.25
N GLN A 733 -29.33 34.39 6.31
CA GLN A 733 -29.19 35.51 7.25
C GLN A 733 -27.84 35.50 7.97
N SER A 734 -27.35 34.32 8.37
CA SER A 734 -26.00 34.19 8.94
C SER A 734 -24.93 34.60 7.94
N ALA A 735 -25.02 34.16 6.68
CA ALA A 735 -24.09 34.55 5.62
C ALA A 735 -24.13 36.07 5.33
N LEU A 736 -25.34 36.66 5.28
CA LEU A 736 -25.54 38.10 5.13
C LEU A 736 -24.89 38.89 6.27
N SER A 737 -25.12 38.47 7.52
CA SER A 737 -24.53 39.14 8.69
C SER A 737 -23.00 39.09 8.69
N ALA A 738 -22.40 37.96 8.28
CA ALA A 738 -20.96 37.81 8.16
C ALA A 738 -20.38 38.69 7.03
N TYR A 739 -21.11 38.83 5.93
CA TYR A 739 -20.76 39.75 4.84
C TYR A 739 -20.83 41.22 5.29
N GLN A 740 -21.92 41.64 5.92
CA GLN A 740 -22.10 43.00 6.44
C GLN A 740 -21.06 43.36 7.51
N LEU A 741 -20.72 42.42 8.40
CA LEU A 741 -19.65 42.61 9.37
C LEU A 741 -18.31 42.91 8.68
N LYS A 742 -17.97 42.16 7.61
CA LYS A 742 -16.73 42.39 6.86
C LYS A 742 -16.72 43.71 6.09
N ILE A 743 -17.87 44.17 5.59
CA ILE A 743 -18.00 45.53 5.01
C ILE A 743 -17.72 46.59 6.09
N SER A 744 -18.33 46.45 7.28
CA SER A 744 -18.10 47.42 8.36
C SER A 744 -16.65 47.45 8.81
N GLU A 745 -16.00 46.29 8.95
CA GLU A 745 -14.57 46.17 9.27
C GLU A 745 -13.71 46.88 8.21
N MET A 746 -14.00 46.67 6.92
CA MET A 746 -13.30 47.33 5.82
C MET A 746 -13.45 48.86 5.90
N HIS A 747 -14.67 49.39 6.05
CA HIS A 747 -14.88 50.84 6.16
C HIS A 747 -14.18 51.44 7.38
N THR A 748 -14.23 50.77 8.53
CA THR A 748 -13.50 51.24 9.72
C THR A 748 -11.98 51.26 9.52
N LEU A 749 -11.43 50.34 8.72
CA LEU A 749 -10.01 50.33 8.38
C LEU A 749 -9.67 51.41 7.33
N GLU A 750 -10.55 51.65 6.36
CA GLU A 750 -10.42 52.72 5.35
C GLU A 750 -10.47 54.12 6.00
N ASP A 751 -11.32 54.34 7.00
CA ASP A 751 -11.46 55.62 7.71
C ASP A 751 -10.26 55.97 8.61
N GLN A 752 -9.47 54.98 9.03
CA GLN A 752 -8.34 55.14 9.95
C GLN A 752 -7.08 55.74 9.31
N PHE A 753 -7.03 55.91 7.99
CA PHE A 753 -5.87 56.47 7.29
C PHE A 753 -6.26 57.47 6.19
N ARG A 754 -5.28 58.25 5.71
CA ARG A 754 -5.47 59.13 4.55
C ARG A 754 -4.67 58.62 3.35
N GLY A 755 -5.35 58.38 2.23
CA GLY A 755 -4.72 58.03 0.94
C GLY A 755 -4.71 56.53 0.62
N SER A 756 -4.57 56.20 -0.67
CA SER A 756 -4.64 54.81 -1.16
C SER A 756 -3.43 53.96 -0.76
N ILE A 757 -3.55 52.64 -0.87
CA ILE A 757 -2.42 51.72 -0.61
C ILE A 757 -1.25 51.97 -1.58
N VAL A 758 -1.57 52.42 -2.80
CA VAL A 758 -0.60 52.77 -3.84
C VAL A 758 0.12 54.07 -3.50
N GLN A 759 -0.62 55.09 -3.05
CA GLN A 759 -0.05 56.36 -2.60
C GLN A 759 0.91 56.14 -1.43
N PHE A 760 0.49 55.34 -0.43
CA PHE A 760 1.33 54.99 0.70
C PHE A 760 2.58 54.21 0.28
N LEU A 761 2.44 53.21 -0.61
CA LEU A 761 3.57 52.47 -1.15
C LEU A 761 4.57 53.40 -1.86
N ALA A 762 4.08 54.31 -2.70
CA ALA A 762 4.90 55.29 -3.39
C ALA A 762 5.63 56.22 -2.40
N THR A 763 4.95 56.67 -1.35
CA THR A 763 5.57 57.46 -0.26
C THR A 763 6.70 56.69 0.41
N VAL A 764 6.44 55.44 0.86
CA VAL A 764 7.43 54.62 1.57
C VAL A 764 8.64 54.29 0.71
N VAL A 765 8.42 53.98 -0.58
CA VAL A 765 9.50 53.70 -1.53
C VAL A 765 10.33 54.96 -1.79
N ASN A 766 9.72 56.14 -1.92
CA ASN A 766 10.43 57.38 -2.24
C ASN A 766 11.25 57.97 -1.07
N LEU A 767 11.05 57.50 0.17
CA LEU A 767 11.78 58.00 1.34
C LEU A 767 13.28 57.66 1.30
N LYS A 768 13.67 56.48 0.79
CA LYS A 768 15.08 56.07 0.70
C LYS A 768 15.37 55.20 -0.52
N HIS A 769 16.00 55.80 -1.52
CA HIS A 769 16.42 55.13 -2.76
C HIS A 769 17.47 54.02 -2.54
N SER A 770 18.29 54.11 -1.49
CA SER A 770 19.32 53.10 -1.19
C SER A 770 18.79 51.72 -0.80
N LEU A 771 17.50 51.60 -0.50
CA LEU A 771 16.87 50.33 -0.12
C LEU A 771 16.13 49.65 -1.28
N HIS A 772 16.09 50.28 -2.46
CA HIS A 772 15.33 49.78 -3.63
C HIS A 772 15.83 48.42 -4.11
N ASP A 773 17.15 48.24 -4.24
CA ASP A 773 17.74 46.96 -4.69
C ASP A 773 17.49 45.83 -3.67
N VAL A 774 17.51 46.16 -2.38
CA VAL A 774 17.22 45.20 -1.30
C VAL A 774 15.74 44.79 -1.32
N MET A 775 14.83 45.74 -1.52
CA MET A 775 13.40 45.45 -1.67
C MET A 775 13.13 44.59 -2.91
N LEU A 776 13.75 44.93 -4.05
CA LEU A 776 13.60 44.21 -5.31
C LEU A 776 14.13 42.77 -5.21
N SER A 777 15.30 42.57 -4.60
CA SER A 777 15.87 41.23 -4.39
C SER A 777 15.00 40.34 -3.50
N LYS A 778 14.36 40.91 -2.45
CA LYS A 778 13.42 40.18 -1.59
C LYS A 778 12.14 39.78 -2.31
N VAL A 779 11.65 40.61 -3.23
CA VAL A 779 10.47 40.29 -4.05
C VAL A 779 10.80 39.21 -5.09
N GLN A 780 11.93 39.32 -5.78
CA GLN A 780 12.37 38.36 -6.80
C GLN A 780 12.71 36.97 -6.25
N TYR A 781 13.16 36.87 -5.00
CA TYR A 781 13.43 35.57 -4.36
C TYR A 781 12.16 34.74 -4.11
N VAL A 782 11.01 35.39 -3.95
CA VAL A 782 9.76 34.74 -3.53
C VAL A 782 8.79 34.52 -4.70
N VAL A 783 8.84 35.35 -5.74
CA VAL A 783 7.90 35.31 -6.87
C VAL A 783 8.67 35.06 -8.17
N VAL A 784 8.73 33.79 -8.63
CA VAL A 784 9.64 33.38 -9.70
C VAL A 784 9.05 33.54 -11.12
N ASP A 785 7.74 33.34 -11.33
CA ASP A 785 7.20 33.15 -12.69
C ASP A 785 6.37 34.32 -13.28
N LYS A 786 5.72 35.18 -12.47
CA LYS A 786 4.79 36.23 -12.96
C LYS A 786 5.40 37.64 -13.08
N LEU A 787 6.61 37.87 -12.57
CA LEU A 787 7.28 39.19 -12.53
C LEU A 787 8.61 39.21 -13.30
N GLU A 788 8.85 38.27 -14.21
CA GLU A 788 10.13 38.12 -14.93
C GLU A 788 10.59 39.38 -15.70
N HIS A 789 9.65 40.25 -16.10
CA HIS A 789 9.92 41.47 -16.86
C HIS A 789 9.95 42.76 -16.02
N VAL A 790 9.83 42.67 -14.69
CA VAL A 790 9.83 43.84 -13.80
C VAL A 790 11.21 44.00 -13.14
N HIS A 791 12.00 44.95 -13.65
CA HIS A 791 13.39 45.17 -13.23
C HIS A 791 13.60 46.41 -12.35
N SER A 792 12.53 47.13 -11.98
CA SER A 792 12.62 48.34 -11.16
C SER A 792 11.49 48.45 -10.16
N ILE A 793 11.73 49.16 -9.04
CA ILE A 793 10.69 49.43 -8.03
C ILE A 793 9.56 50.30 -8.58
N ALA A 794 9.85 51.18 -9.55
CA ALA A 794 8.83 51.95 -10.27
C ALA A 794 7.91 51.04 -11.10
N GLY A 795 8.47 49.98 -11.72
CA GLY A 795 7.67 48.94 -12.38
C GLY A 795 6.76 48.18 -11.42
N ILE A 796 7.24 47.88 -10.20
CA ILE A 796 6.42 47.26 -9.14
C ILE A 796 5.26 48.18 -8.74
N ILE A 797 5.52 49.48 -8.55
CA ILE A 797 4.47 50.46 -8.21
C ILE A 797 3.41 50.53 -9.31
N TYR A 798 3.81 50.57 -10.59
CA TYR A 798 2.89 50.59 -11.72
C TYR A 798 1.98 49.33 -11.79
N VAL A 799 2.56 48.14 -11.57
CA VAL A 799 1.78 46.89 -11.53
C VAL A 799 0.75 46.92 -10.39
N ILE A 800 1.15 47.38 -9.21
CA ILE A 800 0.27 47.50 -8.05
C ILE A 800 -0.80 48.58 -8.27
N GLU A 801 -0.49 49.67 -8.97
CA GLU A 801 -1.44 50.71 -9.32
C GLU A 801 -2.54 50.19 -10.27
N MET A 802 -2.14 49.49 -11.34
CA MET A 802 -3.08 48.85 -12.28
C MET A 802 -3.95 47.79 -11.62
N TRP A 803 -3.37 47.01 -10.70
CA TRP A 803 -4.11 46.05 -9.88
C TRP A 803 -5.13 46.75 -8.98
N HIS A 804 -4.71 47.81 -8.27
CA HIS A 804 -5.57 48.52 -7.32
C HIS A 804 -6.76 49.19 -8.01
N GLN A 805 -6.58 49.81 -9.17
CA GLN A 805 -7.67 50.41 -9.94
C GLN A 805 -8.73 49.37 -10.34
N ARG A 806 -8.29 48.23 -10.90
CA ARG A 806 -9.19 47.13 -11.27
C ARG A 806 -9.92 46.54 -10.06
N LEU A 807 -9.25 46.46 -8.92
CA LEU A 807 -9.83 45.96 -7.68
C LEU A 807 -10.95 46.88 -7.19
N GLU A 808 -10.74 48.20 -7.21
CA GLU A 808 -11.75 49.19 -6.81
C GLU A 808 -12.96 49.22 -7.76
N ASP A 809 -12.73 49.19 -9.08
CA ASP A 809 -13.81 49.16 -10.09
C ASP A 809 -14.74 47.95 -9.89
N LEU A 810 -14.15 46.77 -9.66
CA LEU A 810 -14.91 45.55 -9.39
C LEU A 810 -15.61 45.59 -8.03
N LYS A 811 -14.98 46.19 -7.00
CA LYS A 811 -15.55 46.33 -5.66
C LYS A 811 -16.83 47.16 -5.68
N ILE A 812 -16.81 48.33 -6.33
CA ILE A 812 -17.97 49.24 -6.43
C ILE A 812 -19.13 48.55 -7.16
N ASN A 813 -18.83 47.89 -8.29
CA ASN A 813 -19.84 47.14 -9.05
C ASN A 813 -20.46 46.02 -8.19
N LEU A 814 -19.63 45.22 -7.52
CA LEU A 814 -20.10 44.12 -6.67
C LEU A 814 -20.98 44.60 -5.52
N PHE A 815 -20.66 45.72 -4.86
CA PHE A 815 -21.52 46.26 -3.82
C PHE A 815 -22.90 46.63 -4.33
N SER A 816 -23.00 47.30 -5.48
CA SER A 816 -24.31 47.64 -6.06
C SER A 816 -25.15 46.40 -6.42
N GLU A 817 -24.51 45.34 -6.91
CA GLU A 817 -25.21 44.10 -7.26
C GLU A 817 -25.61 43.28 -6.01
N PHE A 818 -24.79 43.27 -4.96
CA PHE A 818 -25.10 42.57 -3.71
C PHE A 818 -26.19 43.29 -2.90
N GLU A 819 -26.26 44.62 -2.95
CA GLU A 819 -27.36 45.40 -2.39
C GLU A 819 -28.70 45.05 -3.07
N TYR A 820 -28.69 44.95 -4.40
CA TYR A 820 -29.85 44.45 -5.15
C TYR A 820 -30.27 43.04 -4.73
N LEU A 821 -29.31 42.11 -4.58
CA LEU A 821 -29.60 40.75 -4.12
C LEU A 821 -30.20 40.74 -2.71
N GLN A 822 -29.69 41.58 -1.81
CA GLN A 822 -30.22 41.72 -0.45
C GLN A 822 -31.67 42.20 -0.45
N ASP A 823 -32.00 43.21 -1.25
CA ASP A 823 -33.37 43.73 -1.34
C ASP A 823 -34.33 42.69 -1.93
N ILE A 824 -34.02 42.13 -3.10
CA ILE A 824 -34.96 41.24 -3.81
C ILE A 824 -35.24 39.95 -3.04
N ILE A 825 -34.21 39.34 -2.44
CA ILE A 825 -34.36 38.12 -1.64
C ILE A 825 -35.01 38.44 -0.28
N GLY A 826 -34.67 39.58 0.33
CA GLY A 826 -35.30 40.04 1.57
C GLY A 826 -36.82 40.22 1.42
N ARG A 827 -37.26 40.88 0.35
CA ARG A 827 -38.68 41.02 0.00
C ARG A 827 -39.35 39.67 -0.29
N ALA A 828 -38.68 38.76 -1.00
CA ALA A 828 -39.21 37.44 -1.31
C ALA A 828 -39.46 36.59 -0.05
N VAL A 829 -38.47 36.52 0.85
CA VAL A 829 -38.58 35.81 2.13
C VAL A 829 -39.65 36.44 3.02
N GLY A 830 -39.72 37.78 3.07
CA GLY A 830 -40.73 38.52 3.81
C GLY A 830 -42.17 38.21 3.36
N ALA A 831 -42.41 38.21 2.04
CA ALA A 831 -43.72 37.91 1.48
C ALA A 831 -44.19 36.49 1.83
N VAL A 832 -43.33 35.48 1.69
CA VAL A 832 -43.71 34.09 2.04
C VAL A 832 -43.92 33.91 3.54
N LYS A 833 -43.13 34.59 4.38
CA LYS A 833 -43.33 34.59 5.84
C LYS A 833 -44.68 35.22 6.24
N ALA A 834 -45.11 36.26 5.53
CA ALA A 834 -46.41 36.91 5.73
C ALA A 834 -47.59 36.17 5.09
N GLY A 835 -47.33 35.15 4.25
CA GLY A 835 -48.36 34.43 3.50
C GLY A 835 -48.89 35.20 2.28
N GLU A 836 -48.14 36.21 1.81
CA GLU A 836 -48.47 37.06 0.66
C GLU A 836 -47.95 36.46 -0.65
N ALA A 837 -48.54 36.89 -1.77
CA ALA A 837 -48.08 36.47 -3.10
C ALA A 837 -46.78 37.21 -3.50
N LEU A 838 -45.88 36.51 -4.19
CA LEU A 838 -44.67 37.13 -4.74
C LEU A 838 -45.03 38.16 -5.82
N THR A 839 -44.30 39.27 -5.85
CA THR A 839 -44.46 40.28 -6.90
C THR A 839 -43.97 39.74 -8.25
N ALA A 840 -44.44 40.33 -9.35
CA ALA A 840 -44.03 39.93 -10.70
C ALA A 840 -42.52 40.08 -10.93
N GLU A 841 -41.89 41.08 -10.31
CA GLU A 841 -40.44 41.30 -10.33
C GLU A 841 -39.67 40.12 -9.70
N ILE A 842 -40.05 39.73 -8.48
CA ILE A 842 -39.41 38.63 -7.74
C ILE A 842 -39.60 37.31 -8.49
N THR A 843 -40.81 37.07 -8.99
CA THR A 843 -41.14 35.87 -9.75
C THR A 843 -40.28 35.79 -11.01
N SER A 844 -40.16 36.90 -11.77
CA SER A 844 -39.31 36.95 -12.96
C SER A 844 -37.83 36.71 -12.64
N PHE A 845 -37.32 37.26 -11.54
CA PHE A 845 -35.94 37.02 -11.11
C PHE A 845 -35.68 35.54 -10.80
N ILE A 846 -36.53 34.91 -9.99
CA ILE A 846 -36.42 33.49 -9.62
C ILE A 846 -36.48 32.62 -10.87
N THR A 847 -37.51 32.80 -11.72
CA THR A 847 -37.66 32.02 -12.96
C THR A 847 -36.46 32.16 -13.89
N ASN A 848 -35.94 33.38 -14.09
CA ASN A 848 -34.76 33.59 -14.94
C ASN A 848 -33.51 32.89 -14.40
N VAL A 849 -33.36 32.78 -13.08
CA VAL A 849 -32.24 32.08 -12.45
C VAL A 849 -32.44 30.56 -12.53
N SER A 850 -33.63 30.06 -12.20
CA SER A 850 -33.99 28.65 -12.34
C SER A 850 -33.78 28.14 -13.77
N ASP A 851 -34.31 28.86 -14.77
CA ASP A 851 -34.17 28.50 -16.18
C ASP A 851 -32.71 28.52 -16.64
N CYS A 852 -31.86 29.35 -16.05
CA CYS A 852 -30.45 29.41 -16.40
C CYS A 852 -29.61 28.33 -15.69
N HIS A 853 -29.89 28.01 -14.42
CA HIS A 853 -29.06 27.12 -13.60
C HIS A 853 -29.57 25.67 -13.58
N LEU A 854 -30.85 25.43 -13.88
CA LEU A 854 -31.50 24.11 -13.81
C LEU A 854 -31.84 23.52 -15.19
N ALA A 855 -31.80 24.30 -16.28
CA ALA A 855 -32.11 23.81 -17.64
C ALA A 855 -31.16 22.72 -18.17
N GLU A 856 -29.98 22.53 -17.58
CA GLU A 856 -29.07 21.43 -17.93
C GLU A 856 -29.57 20.06 -17.42
N ILE A 857 -30.41 20.01 -16.38
CA ILE A 857 -30.91 18.76 -15.78
C ILE A 857 -32.01 18.10 -16.64
N LEU A 858 -32.66 18.87 -17.53
CA LEU A 858 -33.74 18.39 -18.41
C LEU A 858 -33.24 17.80 -19.74
N GLN A 859 -31.93 17.85 -20.03
CA GLN A 859 -31.39 17.33 -21.28
C GLN A 859 -30.98 15.85 -21.12
N ASN A 860 -31.89 14.96 -21.52
CA ASN A 860 -31.57 13.54 -21.75
C ASN A 860 -30.37 13.42 -22.72
N GLU A 861 -29.41 12.58 -22.34
CA GLU A 861 -28.22 12.23 -23.11
C GLU A 861 -28.59 11.87 -24.57
N GLY A 862 -28.20 12.70 -25.54
CA GLY A 862 -28.29 12.34 -26.97
C GLY A 862 -28.73 13.42 -27.96
N LYS A 863 -29.13 14.63 -27.55
CA LYS A 863 -29.50 15.70 -28.49
C LYS A 863 -28.47 16.84 -28.51
N LYS A 864 -28.18 17.34 -29.72
CA LYS A 864 -27.22 18.43 -30.01
C LYS A 864 -27.46 19.62 -29.07
N LYS A 865 -26.38 20.08 -28.41
CA LYS A 865 -26.35 21.25 -27.53
C LYS A 865 -27.12 22.42 -28.16
N PRO A 866 -28.19 22.94 -27.53
CA PRO A 866 -28.77 24.21 -27.92
C PRO A 866 -27.72 25.33 -27.76
N LYS A 867 -27.83 26.41 -28.54
CA LYS A 867 -27.04 27.63 -28.33
C LYS A 867 -27.19 28.07 -26.87
N LYS A 868 -26.07 28.37 -26.19
CA LYS A 868 -26.02 28.73 -24.76
C LYS A 868 -27.18 29.68 -24.38
N PRO A 869 -27.97 29.37 -23.32
CA PRO A 869 -29.01 30.27 -22.85
C PRO A 869 -28.39 31.61 -22.43
N ARG A 870 -29.18 32.70 -22.51
CA ARG A 870 -28.78 34.02 -22.01
C ARG A 870 -28.38 33.88 -20.53
N THR A 871 -27.20 34.35 -20.15
CA THR A 871 -26.73 34.29 -18.74
C THR A 871 -27.62 35.14 -17.84
N CYS A 872 -28.16 34.53 -16.78
CA CYS A 872 -28.98 35.25 -15.79
C CYS A 872 -28.14 36.27 -15.01
N ARG A 873 -28.82 37.18 -14.29
CA ARG A 873 -28.14 38.22 -13.49
C ARG A 873 -27.23 37.60 -12.41
N LEU A 874 -27.67 36.52 -11.76
CA LEU A 874 -26.87 35.83 -10.73
C LEU A 874 -25.55 35.26 -11.27
N CYS A 875 -25.56 34.68 -12.48
CA CYS A 875 -24.35 34.26 -13.22
C CYS A 875 -23.41 35.42 -13.53
N LYS A 876 -23.95 36.57 -13.95
CA LYS A 876 -23.14 37.77 -14.21
C LYS A 876 -22.46 38.28 -12.94
N ILE A 877 -23.18 38.28 -11.81
CA ILE A 877 -22.62 38.62 -10.50
C ILE A 877 -21.50 37.64 -10.13
N ARG A 878 -21.69 36.34 -10.36
CA ARG A 878 -20.65 35.33 -10.10
C ARG A 878 -19.40 35.54 -10.95
N GLU A 879 -19.56 35.92 -12.22
CA GLU A 879 -18.45 36.21 -13.12
C GLU A 879 -17.65 37.43 -12.65
N THR A 880 -18.33 38.50 -12.26
CA THR A 880 -17.69 39.69 -11.66
C THR A 880 -16.99 39.35 -10.35
N LEU A 881 -17.62 38.55 -9.49
CA LEU A 881 -17.02 38.08 -8.23
C LEU A 881 -15.80 37.20 -8.49
N HIS A 882 -15.85 36.33 -9.50
CA HIS A 882 -14.70 35.51 -9.88
C HIS A 882 -13.51 36.36 -10.33
N LYS A 883 -13.76 37.40 -11.13
CA LYS A 883 -12.72 38.37 -11.51
C LYS A 883 -12.12 39.05 -10.28
N PHE A 884 -12.95 39.42 -9.29
CA PHE A 884 -12.48 39.96 -8.02
C PHE A 884 -11.66 38.95 -7.20
N GLU A 885 -12.10 37.69 -7.12
CA GLU A 885 -11.36 36.61 -6.46
C GLU A 885 -9.97 36.40 -7.09
N CYS A 886 -9.85 36.43 -8.43
CA CYS A 886 -8.57 36.29 -9.13
C CYS A 886 -7.57 37.43 -8.85
N LEU A 887 -8.06 38.62 -8.45
CA LEU A 887 -7.17 39.73 -8.05
C LEU A 887 -6.69 39.60 -6.61
N VAL A 888 -7.38 38.81 -5.79
CA VAL A 888 -7.17 38.73 -4.33
C VAL A 888 -6.55 37.38 -3.92
N PHE A 889 -6.72 36.33 -4.74
CA PHE A 889 -6.20 34.98 -4.54
C PHE A 889 -5.46 34.47 -5.79
N ASP A 890 -4.49 33.58 -5.57
CA ASP A 890 -3.78 32.88 -6.65
C ASP A 890 -4.54 31.61 -7.06
N LYS A 891 -5.44 31.75 -8.04
CA LYS A 891 -6.20 30.64 -8.62
C LYS A 891 -5.49 30.09 -9.86
N GLU A 892 -4.79 28.97 -9.72
CA GLU A 892 -4.48 28.08 -10.85
C GLU A 892 -5.76 27.36 -11.30
N ASN A 893 -5.80 26.81 -12.52
CA ASN A 893 -6.99 26.36 -13.28
C ASN A 893 -7.93 25.32 -12.60
N ASP A 894 -7.79 25.01 -11.31
CA ASP A 894 -8.69 24.13 -10.55
C ASP A 894 -9.66 24.90 -9.64
N MET A 895 -10.94 24.57 -9.77
CA MET A 895 -12.08 25.38 -9.27
C MET A 895 -12.27 25.42 -7.74
N THR A 896 -11.44 24.77 -6.91
CA THR A 896 -11.73 24.68 -5.46
C THR A 896 -10.54 24.81 -4.49
N GLU A 897 -9.28 24.59 -4.89
CA GLU A 897 -8.14 24.63 -3.94
C GLU A 897 -7.41 26.00 -3.83
N GLY A 898 -7.75 26.99 -4.67
CA GLY A 898 -7.01 28.25 -4.78
C GLY A 898 -7.33 29.37 -3.77
N LEU A 899 -8.36 29.25 -2.93
CA LEU A 899 -8.82 30.34 -2.02
C LEU A 899 -8.01 30.49 -0.72
N GLU A 900 -6.87 29.81 -0.62
CA GLU A 900 -5.97 29.88 0.54
C GLU A 900 -4.73 30.75 0.30
N LYS A 901 -4.28 30.85 -0.95
CA LYS A 901 -3.05 31.59 -1.30
C LYS A 901 -3.37 33.03 -1.74
N PRO A 902 -2.71 34.06 -1.19
CA PRO A 902 -2.87 35.44 -1.65
C PRO A 902 -2.41 35.61 -3.10
N SER A 903 -3.00 36.57 -3.82
CA SER A 903 -2.50 36.95 -5.15
C SER A 903 -1.05 37.45 -5.07
N VAL A 904 -0.39 37.50 -6.23
CA VAL A 904 1.01 37.95 -6.32
C VAL A 904 1.16 39.38 -5.82
N GLU A 905 0.24 40.27 -6.18
CA GLU A 905 0.25 41.68 -5.80
C GLU A 905 0.11 41.86 -4.29
N ILE A 906 -0.79 41.09 -3.65
CA ILE A 906 -0.94 41.08 -2.18
C ILE A 906 0.33 40.51 -1.52
N SER A 907 0.94 39.48 -2.11
CA SER A 907 2.17 38.89 -1.60
C SER A 907 3.34 39.87 -1.66
N VAL A 908 3.47 40.62 -2.76
CA VAL A 908 4.47 41.70 -2.91
C VAL A 908 4.25 42.79 -1.87
N LEU A 909 3.01 43.26 -1.69
CA LEU A 909 2.67 44.26 -0.66
C LEU A 909 2.99 43.77 0.76
N LYS A 910 2.69 42.49 1.07
CA LYS A 910 3.03 41.87 2.37
C LYS A 910 4.54 41.82 2.58
N ILE A 911 5.33 41.45 1.57
CA ILE A 911 6.80 41.41 1.64
C ILE A 911 7.37 42.81 1.88
N ILE A 912 6.92 43.80 1.10
CA ILE A 912 7.42 45.18 1.19
C ILE A 912 7.07 45.79 2.56
N PHE A 913 5.81 45.72 3.00
CA PHE A 913 5.43 46.29 4.29
C PHE A 913 6.03 45.55 5.49
N THR A 914 6.24 44.23 5.39
CA THR A 914 6.97 43.49 6.44
C THR A 914 8.44 43.89 6.49
N PHE A 915 9.07 44.11 5.33
CA PHE A 915 10.44 44.59 5.26
C PHE A 915 10.58 46.00 5.83
N VAL A 916 9.68 46.91 5.46
CA VAL A 916 9.62 48.29 5.99
C VAL A 916 9.48 48.28 7.51
N ARG A 917 8.63 47.40 8.06
CA ARG A 917 8.46 47.23 9.51
C ARG A 917 9.69 46.69 10.25
N SER A 918 10.63 46.05 9.55
CA SER A 918 11.87 45.53 10.14
C SER A 918 12.99 46.56 10.26
N LYS A 919 12.75 47.79 9.78
CA LYS A 919 13.76 48.84 9.65
C LYS A 919 13.41 50.00 10.58
N SER A 920 14.36 50.41 11.42
CA SER A 920 14.18 51.48 12.39
C SER A 920 13.91 52.84 11.74
N GLU A 921 14.33 53.01 10.48
CA GLU A 921 14.18 54.25 9.72
C GLU A 921 12.74 54.56 9.27
N PHE A 922 11.80 53.63 9.48
CA PHE A 922 10.37 53.79 9.14
C PHE A 922 9.46 53.72 10.37
N SER A 923 9.98 54.07 11.56
CA SER A 923 9.24 54.03 12.84
C SER A 923 7.88 54.73 12.78
N ASP A 924 7.81 55.84 12.05
CA ASP A 924 6.64 56.71 12.00
C ASP A 924 5.51 56.11 11.14
N TYR A 925 5.83 55.14 10.29
CA TYR A 925 4.88 54.50 9.35
C TYR A 925 4.46 53.09 9.78
N LEU A 926 4.94 52.58 10.93
CA LEU A 926 4.65 51.22 11.40
C LEU A 926 3.15 50.97 11.65
N GLY A 927 2.46 51.98 12.22
CA GLY A 927 1.02 51.92 12.45
C GLY A 927 0.23 51.85 11.15
N GLU A 928 0.60 52.68 10.16
CA GLU A 928 -0.05 52.72 8.85
C GLU A 928 0.21 51.44 8.04
N CYS A 929 1.45 50.90 8.05
CA CYS A 929 1.75 49.59 7.47
C CYS A 929 0.87 48.48 8.05
N LYS A 930 0.60 48.50 9.36
CA LYS A 930 -0.26 47.50 10.01
C LYS A 930 -1.69 47.61 9.51
N ILE A 931 -2.27 48.81 9.50
CA ILE A 931 -3.66 49.04 9.04
C ILE A 931 -3.83 48.61 7.57
N LYS A 932 -2.86 48.88 6.69
CA LYS A 932 -2.91 48.45 5.28
C LYS A 932 -2.81 46.92 5.12
N LEU A 933 -2.02 46.24 5.95
CA LEU A 933 -1.93 44.77 5.96
C LEU A 933 -3.23 44.12 6.46
N ASP A 934 -3.84 44.73 7.48
CA ASP A 934 -5.14 44.31 8.03
C ASP A 934 -6.25 44.54 6.98
N LEU A 935 -6.22 45.64 6.23
CA LEU A 935 -7.13 45.91 5.11
C LEU A 935 -7.01 44.86 3.99
N LEU A 936 -5.79 44.48 3.59
CA LEU A 936 -5.58 43.42 2.59
C LEU A 936 -6.16 42.07 3.06
N SER A 937 -6.00 41.75 4.34
CA SER A 937 -6.56 40.53 4.94
C SER A 937 -8.10 40.61 5.03
N CYS A 938 -8.64 41.80 5.31
CA CYS A 938 -10.08 42.07 5.31
C CYS A 938 -10.67 41.91 3.90
N LEU A 939 -10.01 42.40 2.85
CA LEU A 939 -10.44 42.21 1.44
C LEU A 939 -10.49 40.73 1.04
N GLN A 940 -9.50 39.93 1.46
CA GLN A 940 -9.54 38.46 1.28
C GLN A 940 -10.74 37.83 2.01
N GLY A 941 -11.01 38.27 3.25
CA GLY A 941 -12.19 37.85 4.02
C GLY A 941 -13.52 38.26 3.37
N LEU A 942 -13.59 39.48 2.83
CA LEU A 942 -14.77 40.03 2.17
C LEU A 942 -15.13 39.22 0.92
N ALA A 943 -14.15 38.87 0.07
CA ALA A 943 -14.34 38.02 -1.09
C ALA A 943 -14.95 36.65 -0.71
N LYS A 944 -14.44 36.02 0.36
CA LYS A 944 -14.98 34.74 0.87
C LYS A 944 -16.41 34.87 1.39
N SER A 945 -16.70 35.94 2.14
CA SER A 945 -18.05 36.21 2.64
C SER A 945 -19.04 36.52 1.50
N MET A 946 -18.62 37.27 0.48
CA MET A 946 -19.43 37.52 -0.74
C MET A 946 -19.74 36.23 -1.48
N ALA A 947 -18.74 35.36 -1.69
CA ALA A 947 -18.94 34.06 -2.33
C ALA A 947 -19.91 33.17 -1.55
N LYS A 948 -19.75 33.11 -0.22
CA LYS A 948 -20.66 32.38 0.66
C LYS A 948 -22.08 32.91 0.54
N TYR A 949 -22.29 34.23 0.67
CA TYR A 949 -23.62 34.81 0.56
C TYR A 949 -24.26 34.58 -0.81
N TRP A 950 -23.49 34.70 -1.90
CA TRP A 950 -23.97 34.37 -3.25
C TRP A 950 -24.44 32.91 -3.38
N ILE A 951 -23.69 31.96 -2.81
CA ILE A 951 -24.07 30.53 -2.78
C ILE A 951 -25.38 30.33 -2.03
N GLU A 952 -25.54 30.95 -0.87
CA GLU A 952 -26.78 30.86 -0.09
C GLU A 952 -27.97 31.52 -0.82
N VAL A 953 -27.76 32.62 -1.54
CA VAL A 953 -28.78 33.23 -2.41
C VAL A 953 -29.20 32.25 -3.52
N GLU A 954 -28.23 31.57 -4.15
CA GLU A 954 -28.52 30.55 -5.16
C GLU A 954 -29.36 29.39 -4.58
N TYR A 955 -28.99 28.87 -3.41
CA TYR A 955 -29.77 27.83 -2.71
C TYR A 955 -31.17 28.31 -2.34
N MET A 956 -31.32 29.56 -1.91
CA MET A 956 -32.62 30.15 -1.60
C MET A 956 -33.51 30.23 -2.84
N VAL A 957 -32.97 30.66 -3.99
CA VAL A 957 -33.70 30.68 -5.27
C VAL A 957 -34.12 29.27 -5.70
N LYS A 958 -33.22 28.28 -5.60
CA LYS A 958 -33.53 26.87 -5.84
C LYS A 958 -34.65 26.35 -4.92
N SER A 959 -34.64 26.75 -3.65
CA SER A 959 -35.68 26.37 -2.69
C SER A 959 -37.05 26.97 -3.03
N PHE A 960 -37.09 28.21 -3.57
CA PHE A 960 -38.33 28.80 -4.09
C PHE A 960 -38.85 28.07 -5.32
N ASP A 961 -37.95 27.70 -6.25
CA ASP A 961 -38.29 26.90 -7.42
C ASP A 961 -38.88 25.55 -7.02
N GLU A 962 -38.25 24.84 -6.09
CA GLU A 962 -38.74 23.56 -5.56
C GLU A 962 -40.13 23.67 -4.94
N LEU A 963 -40.43 24.77 -4.23
CA LEU A 963 -41.77 25.02 -3.68
C LEU A 963 -42.83 25.24 -4.75
N GLU A 964 -42.50 25.82 -5.91
CA GLU A 964 -43.43 25.91 -7.03
C GLU A 964 -43.54 24.57 -7.77
N MET A 965 -42.41 23.93 -8.07
CA MET A 965 -42.33 22.64 -8.74
C MET A 965 -43.09 21.54 -8.00
N CYS A 966 -43.10 21.56 -6.66
CA CYS A 966 -43.78 20.53 -5.89
C CYS A 966 -45.30 20.50 -6.08
N LYS A 967 -45.91 21.61 -6.52
CA LYS A 967 -47.35 21.69 -6.77
C LYS A 967 -47.74 20.98 -8.08
N MET A 968 -46.78 20.70 -8.96
CA MET A 968 -47.02 20.06 -10.26
C MET A 968 -47.45 18.60 -10.11
N ARG A 969 -48.36 18.16 -11.00
CA ARG A 969 -48.80 16.76 -11.14
C ARG A 969 -48.20 16.11 -12.38
N ILE A 970 -48.26 14.79 -12.45
CA ILE A 970 -47.98 14.04 -13.68
C ILE A 970 -48.98 14.49 -14.76
N LEU A 971 -48.47 14.77 -15.95
CA LEU A 971 -49.22 15.18 -17.14
C LEU A 971 -49.20 14.07 -18.19
N LEU A 972 -50.16 14.11 -19.12
CA LEU A 972 -50.17 13.23 -20.28
C LEU A 972 -49.49 13.93 -21.47
N THR A 973 -48.72 13.17 -22.25
CA THR A 973 -48.26 13.59 -23.58
C THR A 973 -48.60 12.51 -24.61
N ASP A 974 -48.82 12.96 -25.85
CA ASP A 974 -49.04 12.08 -27.00
C ASP A 974 -47.74 11.97 -27.85
N ASP A 975 -46.71 12.78 -27.57
CA ASP A 975 -45.41 12.72 -28.24
C ASP A 975 -44.41 11.88 -27.41
N PRO A 976 -43.91 10.75 -27.92
CA PRO A 976 -42.85 9.97 -27.28
C PRO A 976 -41.58 10.77 -26.97
N LYS A 977 -41.32 11.85 -27.71
CA LYS A 977 -40.14 12.71 -27.49
C LYS A 977 -40.25 13.62 -26.28
N GLU A 978 -41.47 13.84 -25.76
CA GLU A 978 -41.73 14.63 -24.56
C GLU A 978 -41.88 13.79 -23.29
N GLN A 979 -41.75 12.46 -23.40
CA GLN A 979 -41.86 11.55 -22.27
C GLN A 979 -40.78 11.87 -21.21
N SER A 980 -41.19 12.02 -19.96
CA SER A 980 -40.32 12.31 -18.82
C SER A 980 -40.94 11.80 -17.52
N ASN A 981 -40.24 11.94 -16.40
CA ASN A 981 -40.78 11.57 -15.08
C ASN A 981 -42.08 12.31 -14.72
N PHE A 982 -42.34 13.47 -15.35
CA PHE A 982 -43.52 14.30 -15.13
C PHE A 982 -44.53 14.24 -16.28
N ARG A 983 -44.19 13.62 -17.42
CA ARG A 983 -45.05 13.47 -18.61
C ARG A 983 -45.05 12.02 -19.09
N ILE A 984 -46.19 11.33 -18.93
CA ILE A 984 -46.34 9.92 -19.33
C ILE A 984 -47.20 9.78 -20.58
N LEU A 985 -46.98 8.71 -21.34
CA LEU A 985 -47.83 8.39 -22.49
C LEU A 985 -49.18 7.85 -22.03
N ARG A 986 -50.25 8.10 -22.80
CA ARG A 986 -51.61 7.63 -22.46
C ARG A 986 -51.70 6.11 -22.26
N GLY A 987 -50.94 5.34 -23.03
CA GLY A 987 -50.91 3.87 -22.92
C GLY A 987 -50.22 3.33 -21.65
N GLN A 988 -49.46 4.16 -20.92
CA GLN A 988 -48.66 3.75 -19.76
C GLN A 988 -49.35 4.04 -18.41
N VAL A 989 -50.55 4.64 -18.42
CA VAL A 989 -51.25 5.06 -17.20
C VAL A 989 -51.50 3.89 -16.25
N ASP A 990 -51.88 2.73 -16.77
CA ASP A 990 -52.18 1.53 -15.98
C ASP A 990 -50.92 0.87 -15.39
N GLU A 991 -49.85 0.84 -16.18
CA GLU A 991 -48.54 0.34 -15.77
C GLU A 991 -47.93 1.23 -14.67
N GLN A 992 -48.05 2.55 -14.82
CA GLN A 992 -47.59 3.50 -13.81
C GLN A 992 -48.35 3.34 -12.49
N LEU A 993 -49.67 3.11 -12.54
CA LEU A 993 -50.46 2.84 -11.34
C LEU A 993 -50.01 1.55 -10.64
N ARG A 994 -49.81 0.45 -11.37
CA ARG A 994 -49.29 -0.80 -10.79
C ARG A 994 -47.92 -0.59 -10.13
N THR A 995 -47.03 0.12 -10.82
CA THR A 995 -45.69 0.42 -10.30
C THR A 995 -45.75 1.21 -9.00
N ASN A 996 -46.65 2.19 -8.89
CA ASN A 996 -46.83 2.97 -7.66
C ASN A 996 -47.37 2.13 -6.51
N LEU A 997 -48.29 1.18 -6.78
CA LEU A 997 -48.82 0.27 -5.74
C LEU A 997 -47.76 -0.72 -5.23
N ILE A 998 -46.91 -1.26 -6.11
CA ILE A 998 -45.78 -2.12 -5.69
C ILE A 998 -44.79 -1.33 -4.84
N LYS A 999 -44.45 -0.10 -5.26
CA LYS A 999 -43.58 0.80 -4.48
C LYS A 999 -44.16 1.10 -3.10
N LEU A 1000 -45.48 1.29 -3.01
CA LEU A 1000 -46.18 1.50 -1.75
C LEU A 1000 -45.99 0.33 -0.78
N GLU A 1001 -46.23 -0.90 -1.23
CA GLU A 1001 -46.12 -2.10 -0.40
C GLU A 1001 -44.67 -2.34 0.08
N ILE A 1002 -43.69 -2.17 -0.81
CA ILE A 1002 -42.26 -2.30 -0.47
C ILE A 1002 -41.85 -1.24 0.56
N ALA A 1003 -42.24 0.03 0.35
CA ALA A 1003 -41.90 1.12 1.25
C ALA A 1003 -42.51 0.91 2.64
N GLN A 1004 -43.76 0.45 2.72
CA GLN A 1004 -44.43 0.12 3.98
C GLN A 1004 -43.71 -0.98 4.77
N ARG A 1005 -43.36 -2.09 4.09
CA ARG A 1005 -42.66 -3.21 4.71
C ARG A 1005 -41.28 -2.78 5.21
N ASN A 1006 -40.52 -2.07 4.39
CA ASN A 1006 -39.19 -1.58 4.74
C ASN A 1006 -39.22 -0.57 5.88
N PHE A 1007 -40.15 0.39 5.85
CA PHE A 1007 -40.33 1.37 6.92
C PHE A 1007 -40.64 0.68 8.25
N THR A 1008 -41.54 -0.31 8.25
CA THR A 1008 -41.90 -1.03 9.48
C THR A 1008 -40.70 -1.76 10.08
N ARG A 1009 -39.90 -2.42 9.22
CA ARG A 1009 -38.65 -3.09 9.64
C ARG A 1009 -37.64 -2.13 10.24
N LEU A 1010 -37.38 -1.01 9.56
CA LEU A 1010 -36.44 0.01 10.02
C LEU A 1010 -36.92 0.68 11.30
N ASN A 1011 -38.22 0.91 11.45
CA ASN A 1011 -38.78 1.49 12.67
C ASN A 1011 -38.70 0.52 13.86
N GLY A 1012 -38.87 -0.79 13.63
CA GLY A 1012 -38.62 -1.83 14.63
C GLY A 1012 -37.16 -1.84 15.07
N ARG A 1013 -36.22 -1.79 14.12
CA ARG A 1013 -34.78 -1.65 14.40
C ARG A 1013 -34.46 -0.37 15.17
N LEU A 1014 -35.11 0.75 14.86
CA LEU A 1014 -34.89 2.00 15.59
C LEU A 1014 -35.27 1.87 17.07
N LYS A 1015 -36.39 1.20 17.36
CA LYS A 1015 -36.82 0.91 18.72
C LYS A 1015 -35.79 0.03 19.45
N TYR A 1016 -35.21 -0.96 18.77
CA TYR A 1016 -34.13 -1.78 19.31
C TYR A 1016 -32.90 -0.94 19.69
N LEU A 1017 -32.42 -0.10 18.78
CA LEU A 1017 -31.26 0.76 19.03
C LEU A 1017 -31.52 1.77 20.16
N LYS A 1018 -32.73 2.34 20.24
CA LYS A 1018 -33.12 3.22 21.36
C LYS A 1018 -33.21 2.45 22.67
N HIS A 1019 -33.69 1.21 22.64
CA HIS A 1019 -33.73 0.35 23.82
C HIS A 1019 -32.32 0.04 24.35
N LEU A 1020 -31.35 -0.29 23.48
CA LEU A 1020 -29.96 -0.49 23.88
C LEU A 1020 -29.34 0.76 24.54
N LYS A 1021 -29.84 1.97 24.22
CA LYS A 1021 -29.44 3.23 24.87
C LYS A 1021 -30.09 3.40 26.25
N GLU A 1022 -31.28 2.85 26.45
CA GLU A 1022 -32.13 3.01 27.64
C GLU A 1022 -31.96 1.89 28.69
N ASP A 1023 -31.12 0.88 28.41
CA ASP A 1023 -31.04 -0.40 29.13
C ASP A 1023 -30.40 -0.31 30.55
N ASN A 1024 -30.96 0.58 31.38
CA ASN A 1024 -30.83 0.64 32.83
C ASN A 1024 -32.15 0.27 33.56
N SER A 1025 -33.22 -0.11 32.83
CA SER A 1025 -34.52 -0.46 33.43
C SER A 1025 -35.08 -1.77 32.87
N ALA A 1026 -35.20 -2.78 33.72
CA ALA A 1026 -35.75 -4.08 33.36
C ALA A 1026 -37.24 -3.96 32.99
N ARG A 1027 -37.63 -4.42 31.79
CA ARG A 1027 -39.03 -4.64 31.40
C ARG A 1027 -39.30 -6.14 31.31
N ASN A 1028 -40.44 -6.57 31.81
CA ASN A 1028 -40.84 -7.98 31.86
C ASN A 1028 -41.28 -8.48 30.47
N CYS A 1029 -41.08 -9.77 30.21
CA CYS A 1029 -41.58 -10.39 28.98
C CYS A 1029 -43.12 -10.32 28.91
N PRO A 1030 -43.74 -9.91 27.79
CA PRO A 1030 -45.19 -9.82 27.67
C PRO A 1030 -45.90 -11.19 27.59
N ILE A 1031 -45.16 -12.30 27.48
CA ILE A 1031 -45.71 -13.67 27.49
C ILE A 1031 -45.61 -14.27 28.90
N CYS A 1032 -44.39 -14.47 29.42
CA CYS A 1032 -44.17 -15.13 30.72
C CYS A 1032 -44.11 -14.17 31.91
N GLN A 1033 -44.00 -12.86 31.68
CA GLN A 1033 -43.89 -11.82 32.71
C GLN A 1033 -42.69 -11.95 33.67
N THR A 1034 -41.73 -12.83 33.39
CA THR A 1034 -40.50 -12.97 34.18
C THR A 1034 -39.43 -11.95 33.77
N ASP A 1035 -38.56 -11.63 34.73
CA ASP A 1035 -37.39 -10.77 34.59
C ASP A 1035 -36.05 -11.53 34.73
N GLU A 1036 -36.09 -12.81 35.11
CA GLU A 1036 -34.92 -13.66 35.36
C GLU A 1036 -34.12 -14.01 34.09
N ASP A 1037 -34.72 -13.88 32.92
CA ASP A 1037 -34.10 -14.36 31.68
C ASP A 1037 -33.04 -13.37 31.17
N SER A 1038 -31.79 -13.84 31.08
CA SER A 1038 -30.63 -13.04 30.66
C SER A 1038 -30.68 -12.64 29.18
N ARG A 1039 -31.51 -13.32 28.38
CA ARG A 1039 -31.62 -13.16 26.93
C ARG A 1039 -33.03 -12.77 26.50
N TYR A 1040 -33.12 -11.70 25.73
CA TYR A 1040 -34.37 -11.20 25.16
C TYR A 1040 -34.27 -11.05 23.64
N VAL A 1041 -35.42 -11.17 22.97
CA VAL A 1041 -35.54 -11.11 21.51
C VAL A 1041 -36.54 -10.06 21.11
N MET A 1042 -36.14 -9.14 20.24
CA MET A 1042 -37.02 -8.13 19.64
C MET A 1042 -37.46 -8.53 18.23
N MET A 1043 -38.77 -8.47 18.00
CA MET A 1043 -39.45 -8.76 16.74
C MET A 1043 -39.37 -7.57 15.78
N VAL A 1044 -39.64 -7.76 14.48
CA VAL A 1044 -39.55 -6.72 13.42
C VAL A 1044 -40.46 -5.51 13.69
N CYS A 1045 -41.55 -5.68 14.43
CA CYS A 1045 -42.45 -4.61 14.85
C CYS A 1045 -41.93 -3.77 16.05
N GLY A 1046 -40.82 -4.20 16.66
CA GLY A 1046 -40.19 -3.59 17.84
C GLY A 1046 -40.75 -4.06 19.18
N HIS A 1047 -41.58 -5.11 19.21
CA HIS A 1047 -42.01 -5.76 20.45
C HIS A 1047 -40.99 -6.82 20.87
N PHE A 1048 -40.74 -6.99 22.16
CA PHE A 1048 -39.76 -7.95 22.69
C PHE A 1048 -40.41 -9.08 23.50
N ILE A 1049 -39.76 -10.25 23.53
CA ILE A 1049 -40.12 -11.44 24.31
C ILE A 1049 -38.84 -12.10 24.86
N CYS A 1050 -38.92 -12.97 25.88
CA CYS A 1050 -37.75 -13.73 26.33
C CYS A 1050 -37.42 -14.87 25.36
N GLN A 1051 -36.19 -15.38 25.44
CA GLN A 1051 -35.72 -16.46 24.56
C GLN A 1051 -36.55 -17.74 24.74
N ASP A 1052 -36.90 -18.09 25.98
CA ASP A 1052 -37.69 -19.29 26.27
C ASP A 1052 -39.08 -19.27 25.63
N CYS A 1053 -39.77 -18.12 25.69
CA CYS A 1053 -41.07 -17.96 25.07
C CYS A 1053 -40.98 -18.00 23.54
N LEU A 1054 -39.91 -17.46 22.94
CA LEU A 1054 -39.68 -17.60 21.50
C LEU A 1054 -39.52 -19.08 21.11
N ASP A 1055 -38.71 -19.82 21.86
CA ASP A 1055 -38.43 -21.23 21.56
C ASP A 1055 -39.67 -22.11 21.77
N GLU A 1056 -40.54 -21.77 22.72
CA GLU A 1056 -41.86 -22.42 22.85
C GLU A 1056 -42.80 -22.07 21.68
N MET A 1057 -42.80 -20.81 21.22
CA MET A 1057 -43.55 -20.39 20.04
C MET A 1057 -43.09 -21.11 18.76
N LYS A 1058 -41.78 -21.30 18.60
CA LYS A 1058 -41.20 -22.06 17.48
C LYS A 1058 -41.56 -23.54 17.56
N ARG A 1059 -41.46 -24.15 18.75
CA ARG A 1059 -41.82 -25.56 18.97
C ARG A 1059 -43.29 -25.88 18.63
N LYS A 1060 -44.22 -24.95 18.89
CA LYS A 1060 -45.66 -25.13 18.56
C LYS A 1060 -45.99 -24.95 17.07
N LYS A 1061 -45.11 -24.37 16.26
CA LYS A 1061 -45.28 -24.21 14.80
C LYS A 1061 -44.31 -25.14 14.07
N ASN A 1062 -44.82 -26.25 13.55
CA ASN A 1062 -44.07 -27.25 12.77
C ASN A 1062 -43.63 -26.76 11.36
N THR A 1063 -43.33 -25.47 11.17
CA THR A 1063 -42.93 -24.89 9.88
C THR A 1063 -41.92 -23.76 10.05
N GLU A 1064 -40.86 -23.77 9.24
CA GLU A 1064 -39.76 -22.78 9.19
C GLU A 1064 -40.19 -21.37 8.75
N CYS A 1065 -41.48 -21.11 8.55
CA CYS A 1065 -41.95 -19.90 7.89
C CYS A 1065 -42.45 -18.83 8.88
N SER A 1066 -41.58 -17.87 9.18
CA SER A 1066 -41.78 -16.58 9.86
C SER A 1066 -42.55 -16.58 11.20
N THR A 1067 -41.91 -16.01 12.23
CA THR A 1067 -42.50 -15.91 13.58
C THR A 1067 -43.49 -14.74 13.64
N LYS A 1068 -44.73 -14.97 14.05
CA LYS A 1068 -45.72 -13.88 14.21
C LYS A 1068 -45.59 -13.22 15.57
N CYS A 1069 -45.67 -11.91 15.61
CA CYS A 1069 -45.65 -11.15 16.86
C CYS A 1069 -46.86 -11.51 17.74
N PRO A 1070 -46.66 -11.86 19.02
CA PRO A 1070 -47.77 -12.16 19.92
C PRO A 1070 -48.64 -10.92 20.22
N ILE A 1071 -48.06 -9.73 20.12
CA ILE A 1071 -48.75 -8.46 20.42
C ILE A 1071 -49.51 -7.93 19.20
N CYS A 1072 -48.83 -7.78 18.06
CA CYS A 1072 -49.42 -7.14 16.86
C CYS A 1072 -49.70 -8.10 15.69
N ARG A 1073 -49.41 -9.40 15.84
CA ARG A 1073 -49.62 -10.46 14.83
C ARG A 1073 -48.88 -10.30 13.51
N GLN A 1074 -47.97 -9.33 13.42
CA GLN A 1074 -47.14 -9.09 12.25
C GLN A 1074 -46.04 -10.16 12.11
N ASP A 1075 -45.76 -10.59 10.88
CA ASP A 1075 -44.67 -11.51 10.57
C ASP A 1075 -43.30 -10.87 10.85
N SER A 1076 -42.44 -11.63 11.53
CA SER A 1076 -41.09 -11.23 11.90
C SER A 1076 -40.09 -12.22 11.30
N PRO A 1077 -39.63 -11.98 10.05
CA PRO A 1077 -38.60 -12.79 9.41
C PRO A 1077 -37.22 -12.61 10.06
N GLU A 1078 -36.93 -11.43 10.64
CA GLU A 1078 -35.68 -11.13 11.33
C GLU A 1078 -35.94 -10.93 12.84
N LEU A 1079 -35.03 -11.40 13.68
CA LEU A 1079 -35.10 -11.33 15.15
C LEU A 1079 -33.82 -10.69 15.69
N TYR A 1080 -33.95 -9.73 16.61
CA TYR A 1080 -32.80 -9.08 17.26
C TYR A 1080 -32.61 -9.67 18.65
N HIS A 1081 -31.53 -10.42 18.85
CA HIS A 1081 -31.17 -11.01 20.14
C HIS A 1081 -30.30 -10.04 20.94
N SER A 1082 -30.51 -10.01 22.26
CA SER A 1082 -29.70 -9.20 23.17
C SER A 1082 -29.54 -9.92 24.52
N VAL A 1083 -28.38 -9.69 25.15
CA VAL A 1083 -28.01 -10.23 26.45
C VAL A 1083 -27.88 -9.08 27.44
N ARG A 1084 -28.43 -9.21 28.65
CA ARG A 1084 -28.21 -8.25 29.74
C ARG A 1084 -26.76 -8.37 30.23
N PRO A 1085 -25.95 -7.29 30.22
CA PRO A 1085 -24.57 -7.37 30.68
C PRO A 1085 -24.50 -7.62 32.19
N GLY A 1086 -23.74 -8.64 32.61
CA GLY A 1086 -23.32 -8.80 34.00
C GLY A 1086 -22.37 -7.68 34.41
N VAL A 1087 -22.65 -7.04 35.54
CA VAL A 1087 -21.92 -5.86 36.03
C VAL A 1087 -20.49 -6.23 36.43
N ALA A 1088 -19.50 -5.71 35.69
CA ALA A 1088 -18.18 -5.38 36.25
C ALA A 1088 -17.48 -4.34 35.35
N LYS A 1089 -17.42 -3.07 35.78
CA LYS A 1089 -16.53 -2.07 35.17
C LYS A 1089 -15.59 -1.48 36.22
N THR A 1090 -14.35 -1.94 36.18
CA THR A 1090 -13.19 -1.39 36.91
C THR A 1090 -12.36 -0.40 36.07
N MET A 1091 -12.73 -0.14 34.81
CA MET A 1091 -11.92 0.60 33.83
C MET A 1091 -12.53 1.97 33.50
N VAL A 1092 -11.68 2.98 33.26
CA VAL A 1092 -12.07 4.36 32.95
C VAL A 1092 -12.11 4.59 31.43
N GLY A 1093 -13.28 4.98 30.92
CA GLY A 1093 -13.52 5.27 29.50
C GLY A 1093 -14.44 4.25 28.81
N SER A 1094 -14.94 4.59 27.62
CA SER A 1094 -15.73 3.70 26.77
C SER A 1094 -14.89 3.31 25.55
N PHE A 1095 -14.59 2.02 25.41
CA PHE A 1095 -13.75 1.50 24.33
C PHE A 1095 -14.37 0.22 23.77
N SER A 1096 -13.88 -0.24 22.61
CA SER A 1096 -14.35 -1.50 22.04
C SER A 1096 -14.10 -2.68 22.98
N THR A 1097 -14.88 -3.75 22.82
CA THR A 1097 -14.78 -4.92 23.73
C THR A 1097 -13.37 -5.51 23.76
N LYS A 1098 -12.70 -5.58 22.59
CA LYS A 1098 -11.33 -6.08 22.49
C LYS A 1098 -10.32 -5.19 23.21
N ILE A 1099 -10.37 -3.87 23.00
CA ILE A 1099 -9.46 -2.93 23.68
C ILE A 1099 -9.70 -2.96 25.19
N THR A 1100 -10.96 -3.06 25.62
CA THR A 1100 -11.33 -3.17 27.03
C THR A 1100 -10.69 -4.40 27.68
N CYS A 1101 -10.77 -5.56 27.04
CA CYS A 1101 -10.14 -6.78 27.53
C CYS A 1101 -8.60 -6.67 27.58
N ILE A 1102 -7.98 -6.08 26.54
CA ILE A 1102 -6.53 -5.83 26.51
C ILE A 1102 -6.10 -4.99 27.72
N VAL A 1103 -6.77 -3.87 27.98
CA VAL A 1103 -6.44 -2.98 29.10
C VAL A 1103 -6.68 -3.66 30.45
N GLN A 1104 -7.78 -4.40 30.61
CA GLN A 1104 -8.06 -5.18 31.83
C GLN A 1104 -6.97 -6.23 32.10
N LEU A 1105 -6.47 -6.90 31.06
CA LEU A 1105 -5.38 -7.86 31.20
C LEU A 1105 -4.06 -7.18 31.58
N ILE A 1106 -3.76 -6.01 31.01
CA ILE A 1106 -2.57 -5.22 31.39
C ILE A 1106 -2.65 -4.81 32.87
N LEU A 1107 -3.81 -4.33 33.33
CA LEU A 1107 -4.03 -3.98 34.73
C LEU A 1107 -3.88 -5.19 35.66
N LYS A 1108 -4.33 -6.37 35.23
CA LYS A 1108 -4.14 -7.61 35.98
C LYS A 1108 -2.66 -8.01 36.07
N ILE A 1109 -1.95 -8.02 34.93
CA ILE A 1109 -0.53 -8.38 34.88
C ILE A 1109 0.31 -7.41 35.73
N THR A 1110 0.03 -6.11 35.67
CA THR A 1110 0.76 -5.10 36.44
C THR A 1110 0.45 -5.16 37.94
N ALA A 1111 -0.75 -5.62 38.33
CA ALA A 1111 -1.06 -5.89 39.72
C ALA A 1111 -0.30 -7.10 40.27
N ASP A 1112 -0.07 -8.13 39.43
CA ASP A 1112 0.69 -9.33 39.80
C ASP A 1112 2.22 -9.09 39.77
N ASP A 1113 2.72 -8.35 38.77
CA ASP A 1113 4.14 -7.95 38.62
C ASP A 1113 4.25 -6.49 38.13
N ASN A 1114 4.60 -5.59 39.05
CA ASN A 1114 4.74 -4.16 38.77
C ASN A 1114 5.96 -3.82 37.88
N GLN A 1115 6.86 -4.78 37.62
CA GLN A 1115 8.00 -4.64 36.71
C GLN A 1115 7.76 -5.36 35.37
N ALA A 1116 6.55 -5.89 35.14
CA ALA A 1116 6.21 -6.56 33.90
C ALA A 1116 6.25 -5.57 32.72
N LYS A 1117 6.93 -5.98 31.65
CA LYS A 1117 7.02 -5.22 30.40
C LYS A 1117 6.31 -5.98 29.28
N ILE A 1118 5.48 -5.26 28.53
CA ILE A 1118 4.52 -5.82 27.57
C ILE A 1118 4.75 -5.21 26.18
N LEU A 1119 4.93 -6.06 25.17
CA LEU A 1119 4.93 -5.65 23.76
C LEU A 1119 3.54 -5.86 23.16
N ILE A 1120 2.98 -4.82 22.56
CA ILE A 1120 1.66 -4.89 21.90
C ILE A 1120 1.85 -4.68 20.40
N PHE A 1121 1.57 -5.74 19.63
CA PHE A 1121 1.68 -5.73 18.17
C PHE A 1121 0.32 -5.60 17.50
N SER A 1122 0.27 -4.74 16.48
CA SER A 1122 -0.83 -4.68 15.52
C SER A 1122 -0.30 -4.36 14.12
N GLN A 1123 -0.96 -4.90 13.10
CA GLN A 1123 -0.80 -4.56 11.68
C GLN A 1123 -1.37 -3.17 11.37
N TRP A 1124 -2.21 -2.61 12.24
CA TRP A 1124 -2.98 -1.40 12.00
C TRP A 1124 -2.57 -0.27 12.93
N GLN A 1125 -1.89 0.74 12.37
CA GLN A 1125 -1.47 1.93 13.12
C GLN A 1125 -2.62 2.62 13.86
N ALA A 1126 -3.81 2.65 13.26
CA ALA A 1126 -4.99 3.26 13.87
C ALA A 1126 -5.48 2.51 15.13
N ILE A 1127 -5.33 1.19 15.20
CA ILE A 1127 -5.69 0.41 16.39
C ILE A 1127 -4.68 0.68 17.52
N LEU A 1128 -3.38 0.79 17.19
CA LEU A 1128 -2.37 1.22 18.16
C LEU A 1128 -2.66 2.62 18.71
N GLU A 1129 -3.17 3.53 17.88
CA GLU A 1129 -3.59 4.87 18.33
C GLU A 1129 -4.75 4.78 19.34
N GLN A 1130 -5.77 3.97 19.07
CA GLN A 1130 -6.90 3.76 19.98
C GLN A 1130 -6.47 3.11 21.30
N ILE A 1131 -5.60 2.10 21.26
CA ILE A 1131 -5.01 1.50 22.46
C ILE A 1131 -4.22 2.56 23.24
N SER A 1132 -3.48 3.44 22.56
CA SER A 1132 -2.72 4.50 23.22
C SER A 1132 -3.59 5.50 23.98
N ILE A 1133 -4.78 5.81 23.46
CA ILE A 1133 -5.78 6.64 24.14
C ILE A 1133 -6.30 5.91 25.39
N ALA A 1134 -6.62 4.62 25.26
CA ALA A 1134 -7.11 3.80 26.38
C ALA A 1134 -6.08 3.64 27.50
N LEU A 1135 -4.80 3.41 27.16
CA LEU A 1135 -3.70 3.33 28.12
C LEU A 1135 -3.50 4.66 28.85
N ARG A 1136 -3.57 5.80 28.13
CA ARG A 1136 -3.44 7.14 28.72
C ARG A 1136 -4.55 7.45 29.73
N LEU A 1137 -5.80 7.13 29.40
CA LEU A 1137 -6.94 7.36 30.30
C LEU A 1137 -6.86 6.50 31.56
N ASN A 1138 -6.32 5.29 31.45
CA ASN A 1138 -6.14 4.36 32.57
C ASN A 1138 -4.78 4.49 33.27
N ARG A 1139 -4.04 5.58 33.01
CA ARG A 1139 -2.75 5.92 33.66
C ARG A 1139 -1.66 4.86 33.53
N ILE A 1140 -1.65 4.11 32.43
CA ILE A 1140 -0.59 3.13 32.12
C ILE A 1140 0.53 3.84 31.35
N VAL A 1141 1.78 3.71 31.79
CA VAL A 1141 2.93 4.32 31.12
C VAL A 1141 3.30 3.49 29.89
N PHE A 1142 3.32 4.13 28.71
CA PHE A 1142 3.64 3.47 27.46
C PHE A 1142 4.52 4.32 26.55
N ARG A 1143 5.13 3.67 25.56
CA ARG A 1143 5.81 4.30 24.42
C ARG A 1143 5.31 3.75 23.09
N LYS A 1144 5.39 4.56 22.05
CA LYS A 1144 5.18 4.12 20.66
C LYS A 1144 6.56 3.96 20.04
N CYS A 1145 6.82 2.89 19.30
CA CYS A 1145 8.18 2.63 18.80
C CYS A 1145 8.69 3.71 17.81
N SER A 1146 9.51 4.64 18.30
CA SER A 1146 10.49 5.44 17.55
C SER A 1146 11.92 5.11 18.01
N ASN A 1147 12.97 5.59 17.32
CA ASN A 1147 14.36 5.24 17.67
C ASN A 1147 14.78 5.73 19.06
N MET A 1148 14.30 6.90 19.52
CA MET A 1148 14.61 7.44 20.85
C MET A 1148 13.82 6.74 21.97
N ASP A 1149 12.65 6.18 21.65
CA ASP A 1149 11.73 5.57 22.63
C ASP A 1149 12.16 4.16 23.10
N LEU A 1150 13.10 3.52 22.40
CA LEU A 1150 13.53 2.15 22.71
C LEU A 1150 14.41 2.06 23.96
N ASP A 1151 15.31 3.02 24.15
CA ASP A 1151 16.20 3.05 25.32
C ASP A 1151 15.42 3.34 26.60
N GLU A 1152 14.39 4.20 26.51
CA GLU A 1152 13.45 4.45 27.60
C GLU A 1152 12.66 3.20 28.00
N PHE A 1153 12.22 2.40 27.01
CA PHE A 1153 11.54 1.14 27.30
C PHE A 1153 12.46 0.11 27.96
N LYS A 1154 13.75 0.10 27.63
CA LYS A 1154 14.72 -0.82 28.25
C LYS A 1154 15.09 -0.41 29.67
N SER A 1155 15.19 0.89 29.93
CA SER A 1155 15.49 1.41 31.25
C SER A 1155 14.51 0.90 32.31
N THR A 1156 15.04 0.51 33.47
CA THR A 1156 14.26 0.17 34.67
C THR A 1156 13.83 1.42 35.44
N GLU A 1157 14.49 2.56 35.24
CA GLU A 1157 14.22 3.81 35.96
C GLU A 1157 12.98 4.54 35.43
N MET A 1158 12.72 4.44 34.13
CA MET A 1158 11.61 5.13 33.45
C MET A 1158 10.23 4.46 33.66
N ASN A 1159 10.20 3.26 34.25
CA ASN A 1159 9.02 2.46 34.57
C ASN A 1159 7.96 2.37 33.43
N VAL A 1160 8.43 2.18 32.19
CA VAL A 1160 7.55 2.02 31.02
C VAL A 1160 7.01 0.59 30.98
N THR A 1161 5.69 0.44 31.10
CA THR A 1161 5.00 -0.86 31.11
C THR A 1161 4.80 -1.42 29.70
N CYS A 1162 4.35 -0.59 28.75
CA CYS A 1162 3.93 -1.05 27.42
C CYS A 1162 4.70 -0.39 26.29
N LEU A 1163 5.08 -1.17 25.28
CA LEU A 1163 5.59 -0.67 24.01
C LEU A 1163 4.65 -1.05 22.86
N LEU A 1164 4.06 -0.04 22.22
CA LEU A 1164 3.19 -0.18 21.06
C LEU A 1164 4.03 -0.24 19.79
N MET A 1165 3.92 -1.34 19.03
CA MET A 1165 4.75 -1.56 17.85
C MET A 1165 3.93 -2.08 16.65
N ALA A 1166 4.13 -1.45 15.49
CA ALA A 1166 3.60 -1.98 14.23
C ALA A 1166 4.30 -3.31 13.88
N LEU A 1167 3.55 -4.31 13.43
CA LEU A 1167 4.11 -5.62 13.10
C LEU A 1167 5.27 -5.55 12.08
N SER A 1168 5.17 -4.65 11.09
CA SER A 1168 6.21 -4.41 10.06
C SER A 1168 7.53 -3.83 10.61
N ARG A 1169 7.52 -3.32 11.83
CA ARG A 1169 8.72 -2.93 12.59
C ARG A 1169 9.19 -4.05 13.51
N GLY A 1170 8.26 -4.84 14.05
CA GLY A 1170 8.57 -6.07 14.78
C GLY A 1170 9.37 -7.08 13.97
N SER A 1171 9.26 -7.05 12.63
CA SER A 1171 10.09 -7.84 11.72
C SER A 1171 11.52 -7.32 11.52
N LYS A 1172 11.90 -6.15 12.05
CA LYS A 1172 13.25 -5.57 11.88
C LYS A 1172 14.08 -5.77 13.13
N GLY A 1173 15.36 -6.16 12.96
CA GLY A 1173 16.36 -6.71 13.88
C GLY A 1173 16.50 -6.28 15.38
N LEU A 1174 15.50 -5.72 16.04
CA LEU A 1174 15.55 -5.14 17.40
C LEU A 1174 15.75 -6.17 18.53
N ASN A 1175 16.49 -5.75 19.59
CA ASN A 1175 16.63 -6.48 20.85
C ASN A 1175 15.71 -5.97 21.99
N LEU A 1176 14.76 -6.79 22.49
CA LEU A 1176 13.71 -6.43 23.47
C LEU A 1176 13.46 -7.54 24.53
N ILE A 1177 14.54 -8.14 25.04
CA ILE A 1177 14.47 -9.22 26.06
C ILE A 1177 13.88 -8.77 27.40
N GLU A 1178 13.78 -7.46 27.63
CA GLU A 1178 13.22 -6.88 28.85
C GLU A 1178 11.72 -7.14 29.01
N ALA A 1179 11.01 -7.42 27.91
CA ALA A 1179 9.59 -7.76 27.93
C ALA A 1179 9.36 -9.26 28.21
N THR A 1180 8.33 -9.55 29.00
CA THR A 1180 7.91 -10.92 29.37
C THR A 1180 6.59 -11.31 28.70
N HIS A 1181 5.80 -10.34 28.23
CA HIS A 1181 4.51 -10.60 27.57
C HIS A 1181 4.45 -10.02 26.16
N VAL A 1182 3.87 -10.79 25.23
CA VAL A 1182 3.55 -10.39 23.86
C VAL A 1182 2.04 -10.38 23.67
N PHE A 1183 1.49 -9.30 23.17
CA PHE A 1183 0.06 -9.17 22.85
C PHE A 1183 -0.09 -9.06 21.33
N LEU A 1184 -0.74 -10.05 20.72
CA LEU A 1184 -1.15 -10.04 19.32
C LEU A 1184 -2.63 -9.63 19.25
N VAL A 1185 -2.88 -8.38 18.86
CA VAL A 1185 -4.23 -7.77 18.88
C VAL A 1185 -5.17 -8.39 17.84
N GLU A 1186 -4.61 -8.94 16.75
CA GLU A 1186 -5.36 -9.65 15.73
C GLU A 1186 -4.54 -10.85 15.18
N PRO A 1187 -5.17 -11.83 14.52
CA PRO A 1187 -4.47 -12.92 13.86
C PRO A 1187 -3.48 -12.41 12.81
N ILE A 1188 -2.22 -12.84 12.91
CA ILE A 1188 -1.18 -12.55 11.93
C ILE A 1188 -1.28 -13.56 10.79
N LEU A 1189 -1.46 -13.07 9.56
CA LEU A 1189 -1.64 -13.95 8.39
C LEU A 1189 -0.35 -14.70 8.02
N ASN A 1190 0.81 -14.05 8.13
CA ASN A 1190 2.10 -14.64 7.81
C ASN A 1190 2.77 -15.21 9.09
N PRO A 1191 2.89 -16.54 9.23
CA PRO A 1191 3.52 -17.15 10.40
C PRO A 1191 5.00 -16.79 10.56
N GLY A 1192 5.69 -16.40 9.48
CA GLY A 1192 7.08 -15.93 9.53
C GLY A 1192 7.20 -14.59 10.26
N ASP A 1193 6.37 -13.62 9.90
CA ASP A 1193 6.34 -12.30 10.55
C ASP A 1193 5.99 -12.41 12.04
N GLU A 1194 5.08 -13.32 12.38
CA GLU A 1194 4.70 -13.59 13.77
C GLU A 1194 5.85 -14.20 14.57
N ARG A 1195 6.49 -15.26 14.07
CA ARG A 1195 7.65 -15.88 14.72
C ARG A 1195 8.79 -14.87 14.89
N GLN A 1196 8.99 -13.99 13.91
CA GLN A 1196 9.99 -12.95 13.99
C GLN A 1196 9.68 -11.91 15.07
N ALA A 1197 8.41 -11.52 15.22
CA ALA A 1197 7.96 -10.63 16.28
C ALA A 1197 8.11 -11.27 17.67
N ILE A 1198 7.72 -12.54 17.83
CA ILE A 1198 7.87 -13.30 19.09
C ILE A 1198 9.35 -13.53 19.43
N GLY A 1199 10.18 -13.82 18.42
CA GLY A 1199 11.64 -13.96 18.54
C GLY A 1199 12.36 -12.68 18.98
N ARG A 1200 11.67 -11.53 19.07
CA ARG A 1200 12.18 -10.30 19.71
C ARG A 1200 12.19 -10.39 21.24
N ILE A 1201 11.53 -11.37 21.82
CA ILE A 1201 11.48 -11.53 23.28
C ILE A 1201 12.02 -12.90 23.66
N HIS A 1202 11.54 -13.93 22.97
CA HIS A 1202 11.92 -15.30 23.24
C HIS A 1202 13.18 -15.67 22.45
N ARG A 1203 14.32 -15.19 22.92
CA ARG A 1203 15.63 -15.44 22.31
C ARG A 1203 16.76 -15.44 23.35
N PHE A 1204 17.98 -15.67 22.87
CA PHE A 1204 19.19 -15.58 23.66
C PHE A 1204 19.27 -14.26 24.47
N GLY A 1205 19.60 -14.39 25.76
CA GLY A 1205 19.62 -13.30 26.74
C GLY A 1205 18.36 -13.18 27.60
N GLN A 1206 17.28 -13.89 27.25
CA GLN A 1206 16.07 -13.92 28.08
C GLN A 1206 16.31 -14.71 29.37
N THR A 1207 15.96 -14.11 30.51
CA THR A 1207 16.14 -14.68 31.85
C THR A 1207 14.83 -15.11 32.50
N LYS A 1208 13.69 -14.60 32.03
CA LYS A 1208 12.34 -14.89 32.55
C LYS A 1208 11.52 -15.69 31.53
N ALA A 1209 10.55 -16.47 32.01
CA ALA A 1209 9.56 -17.13 31.14
C ALA A 1209 8.71 -16.10 30.41
N THR A 1210 8.34 -16.40 29.15
CA THR A 1210 7.65 -15.44 28.27
C THR A 1210 6.28 -15.95 27.88
N THR A 1211 5.26 -15.08 27.89
CA THR A 1211 3.89 -15.45 27.50
C THR A 1211 3.42 -14.72 26.24
N VAL A 1212 2.83 -15.44 25.28
CA VAL A 1212 2.20 -14.89 24.08
C VAL A 1212 0.68 -14.91 24.25
N HIS A 1213 0.04 -13.76 24.16
CA HIS A 1213 -1.41 -13.56 24.28
C HIS A 1213 -2.01 -13.24 22.91
N ARG A 1214 -3.00 -14.03 22.47
CA ARG A 1214 -3.73 -13.86 21.20
C ARG A 1214 -5.17 -13.44 21.48
N PHE A 1215 -5.63 -12.30 20.95
CA PHE A 1215 -7.00 -11.82 21.14
C PHE A 1215 -7.86 -12.11 19.91
N ILE A 1216 -8.90 -12.92 20.07
CA ILE A 1216 -9.71 -13.46 18.98
C ILE A 1216 -11.18 -13.24 19.28
N VAL A 1217 -11.92 -12.66 18.34
CA VAL A 1217 -13.36 -12.43 18.50
C VAL A 1217 -14.16 -13.59 17.89
N ASN A 1218 -14.99 -14.23 18.70
CA ASN A 1218 -15.86 -15.35 18.29
C ASN A 1218 -16.99 -14.88 17.37
N GLY A 1219 -17.42 -15.75 16.46
CA GLY A 1219 -18.49 -15.43 15.50
C GLY A 1219 -18.08 -14.37 14.48
N THR A 1220 -16.78 -14.19 14.27
CA THR A 1220 -16.21 -13.23 13.31
C THR A 1220 -15.22 -13.90 12.36
N ILE A 1221 -14.72 -13.14 11.39
CA ILE A 1221 -13.73 -13.61 10.43
C ILE A 1221 -12.40 -13.99 11.11
N GLU A 1222 -12.08 -13.42 12.28
CA GLU A 1222 -10.86 -13.76 13.01
C GLU A 1222 -10.84 -15.21 13.49
N GLU A 1223 -11.98 -15.75 13.90
CA GLU A 1223 -12.12 -17.14 14.30
C GLU A 1223 -11.87 -18.08 13.11
N ASN A 1224 -12.43 -17.75 11.94
CA ASN A 1224 -12.19 -18.49 10.71
C ASN A 1224 -10.70 -18.45 10.31
N ILE A 1225 -10.08 -17.28 10.38
CA ILE A 1225 -8.65 -17.10 10.09
C ILE A 1225 -7.81 -17.94 11.07
N LEU A 1226 -8.10 -17.89 12.36
CA LEU A 1226 -7.40 -18.69 13.37
C LEU A 1226 -7.59 -20.18 13.12
N SER A 1227 -8.80 -20.65 12.77
CA SER A 1227 -9.06 -22.06 12.46
C SER A 1227 -8.26 -22.52 11.23
N LEU A 1228 -8.05 -21.63 10.26
CA LEU A 1228 -7.25 -21.91 9.08
C LEU A 1228 -5.74 -21.94 9.40
N ILE A 1229 -5.30 -21.17 10.39
CA ILE A 1229 -3.91 -21.18 10.88
C ILE A 1229 -3.65 -22.40 11.79
N SER A 1230 -4.59 -22.74 12.68
CA SER A 1230 -4.46 -23.79 13.71
C SER A 1230 -4.84 -25.19 13.24
N SER A 1231 -5.68 -25.36 12.21
CA SER A 1231 -5.86 -26.67 11.58
C SER A 1231 -4.57 -27.19 10.91
N ALA A 1232 -3.54 -26.36 10.85
CA ALA A 1232 -2.18 -26.68 10.44
C ALA A 1232 -1.25 -27.14 11.60
N ASP A 1233 -1.77 -27.34 12.82
CA ASP A 1233 -1.05 -27.66 14.08
C ASP A 1233 -0.30 -29.01 14.12
N ASP A 1234 -0.21 -29.73 13.00
CA ASP A 1234 0.93 -30.62 12.87
C ASP A 1234 2.19 -29.74 12.86
N SER A 1235 3.11 -29.97 13.81
CA SER A 1235 4.45 -29.35 13.85
C SER A 1235 5.26 -29.42 12.53
N LYS A 1236 4.72 -30.12 11.54
CA LYS A 1236 5.18 -30.28 10.16
C LYS A 1236 4.61 -29.21 9.18
N THR A 1237 3.61 -28.40 9.54
CA THR A 1237 2.79 -27.61 8.57
C THR A 1237 2.42 -26.19 9.00
N LEU A 1238 3.04 -25.61 10.03
CA LEU A 1238 2.74 -24.24 10.50
C LEU A 1238 2.92 -23.11 9.45
N GLY A 1239 3.54 -23.39 8.29
CA GLY A 1239 3.76 -22.41 7.22
C GLY A 1239 2.96 -22.63 5.92
N THR A 1240 2.06 -23.62 5.84
CA THR A 1240 1.58 -24.12 4.52
C THR A 1240 0.30 -23.48 3.98
N HIS A 1241 -0.58 -22.93 4.82
CA HIS A 1241 -1.95 -22.56 4.40
C HIS A 1241 -2.16 -21.08 4.02
N TRP A 1242 -1.40 -20.14 4.60
CA TRP A 1242 -1.53 -18.70 4.30
C TRP A 1242 -0.50 -18.17 3.28
N ASP A 1243 0.14 -19.05 2.54
CA ASP A 1243 1.01 -18.67 1.42
C ASP A 1243 0.15 -18.12 0.27
N LEU A 1244 0.46 -16.90 -0.18
CA LEU A 1244 -0.20 -16.23 -1.32
C LEU A 1244 -0.14 -17.07 -2.60
N GLU A 1245 0.85 -17.97 -2.70
CA GLU A 1245 0.99 -18.91 -3.81
C GLU A 1245 -0.03 -20.06 -3.75
N ASN A 1246 -0.60 -20.37 -2.57
CA ASN A 1246 -1.50 -21.51 -2.35
C ASN A 1246 -2.97 -21.09 -2.14
N LEU A 1247 -3.23 -19.89 -1.61
CA LEU A 1247 -4.59 -19.40 -1.42
C LEU A 1247 -5.29 -19.15 -2.76
N THR A 1248 -6.54 -19.61 -2.85
CA THR A 1248 -7.45 -19.31 -3.95
C THR A 1248 -8.49 -18.26 -3.53
N LEU A 1249 -9.15 -17.65 -4.50
CA LEU A 1249 -10.29 -16.77 -4.23
C LEU A 1249 -11.43 -17.51 -3.52
N ASP A 1250 -11.63 -18.80 -3.80
CA ASP A 1250 -12.60 -19.65 -3.10
C ASP A 1250 -12.25 -19.86 -1.62
N SER A 1251 -10.95 -19.99 -1.31
CA SER A 1251 -10.49 -20.09 0.08
C SER A 1251 -10.78 -18.81 0.87
N LEU A 1252 -10.60 -17.64 0.25
CA LEU A 1252 -11.00 -16.35 0.85
C LEU A 1252 -12.52 -16.23 0.99
N LYS A 1253 -13.29 -16.70 0.00
CA LYS A 1253 -14.76 -16.70 0.06
C LYS A 1253 -15.27 -17.51 1.27
N LYS A 1254 -14.67 -18.66 1.54
CA LYS A 1254 -15.00 -19.50 2.71
C LYS A 1254 -14.77 -18.79 4.05
N LEU A 1255 -13.80 -17.88 4.15
CA LEU A 1255 -13.57 -17.12 5.38
C LEU A 1255 -14.72 -16.17 5.75
N PHE A 1256 -15.50 -15.73 4.77
CA PHE A 1256 -16.71 -14.94 5.02
C PHE A 1256 -17.91 -15.80 5.46
N ILE A 1257 -17.82 -17.13 5.48
CA ILE A 1257 -18.90 -17.99 5.96
C ILE A 1257 -18.73 -18.14 7.46
N LEU A 1258 -19.52 -17.40 8.24
CA LEU A 1258 -19.52 -17.48 9.70
C LEU A 1258 -20.36 -18.69 10.15
N LYS A 1259 -19.93 -19.37 11.21
CA LYS A 1259 -20.75 -20.40 11.87
C LYS A 1259 -21.90 -19.70 12.63
N GLU A 1260 -23.11 -20.24 12.49
CA GLU A 1260 -24.32 -19.71 13.15
C GLU A 1260 -24.28 -19.81 14.68
#